data_AF-A0A441UA06-F1
#
_entry.id   AF-A0A441UA06-F1
#
_cell.length_a   1.000
_cell.length_b   1.000
_cell.length_c   1.000
_cell.angle_alpha   90.00
_cell.angle_beta   90.00
_cell.angle_gamma   90.00
#
_symmetry.space_group_name_H-M   'P 1'
#
loop_
_entity.id
_entity.type
_entity.pdbx_description
1 polymer ?
#
loop_
_entity_poly.entity_id
_entity_poly.type
_entity_poly.pdbx_seq_one_letter_code
_entity_poly.pdbx_strand_id
1 'polypeptide(L)'
;MAAITLPGDWTGQYKGSTLNLSGFKLSFSDEFNTLDVVPNNGTGKWFAPVHAPYGAATFMSPVGATNPFSVSDGKLTITMKQVDGAWQSGTMQTVNSAGQGFAQQYGYFEMRAAFHGGAGAWPAFWMLSPNQTVPRVEVDIVEAYGGDPDGHHQAVHLSNKESHAWESNYTGLPASMFDGAFHTYGARITTDWITVYYDGKELSRFPMSESFRTPLYMLASLAMNPLEVERASGTYKMVIDYVRAYAAPDVMEQHLTGTDAADILNGGSFDDVLDGGAGADKMSGGAGNDTYRVDNASDVVIEADGAGIDLVITSMTYSLSGQRIEQLTLTGVADIDAKGNELDNTLVGNAGSNLLDGGVGIDKMEGGAGDDTYYLDNALDRVVEGDAAGNDWVFSSITYSLPRYVENLTLVGLGAINGRGNSSDNELTGNNGNNTLDGLAGNDTIRGGAGSDRLAGYDGADLLDGGTGADLMNGGTGNDTYYVDNILDNVIDEAGVDQIFSLVTYSLAVANREVENLRLTGSANVGAKGNSLDNVLDGNDSDNKLDGGRGNDTVLGWGGNDTLMGGLGIDRLTGGAGNDFFVFSAPLSVANRDIITDFNHTADAFRLENSVMQGLGATGALDPRYFFAGTSAHDANDHIVYDNVTGELFYDSNGNVAGGVTQLATLTNRPTLLADDFFVI
;
A
#
# COMPACT_ATOMS: atom_id res chain seq x y z
N MET A 1 -6.93 40.68 -41.02
CA MET A 1 -7.68 41.55 -40.09
C MET A 1 -9.08 40.97 -39.95
N ALA A 2 -9.30 40.20 -38.90
CA ALA A 2 -10.64 39.86 -38.45
C ALA A 2 -10.88 40.70 -37.20
N ALA A 3 -11.87 41.59 -37.24
CA ALA A 3 -12.41 42.16 -36.01
C ALA A 3 -12.93 40.99 -35.17
N ILE A 4 -12.42 40.82 -33.96
CA ILE A 4 -13.01 39.89 -32.99
C ILE A 4 -14.43 40.41 -32.77
N THR A 5 -15.39 39.68 -33.33
CA THR A 5 -16.81 40.02 -33.25
C THR A 5 -17.32 39.34 -31.99
N LEU A 6 -17.45 40.11 -30.90
CA LEU A 6 -18.09 39.63 -29.68
C LEU A 6 -19.63 39.65 -29.88
N PRO A 7 -20.37 38.70 -29.30
CA PRO A 7 -21.78 38.49 -29.66
C PRO A 7 -22.68 39.57 -29.05
N GLY A 8 -23.46 40.25 -29.90
CA GLY A 8 -24.87 40.60 -29.68
C GLY A 8 -25.25 41.55 -28.53
N ASP A 9 -25.69 42.75 -28.93
CA ASP A 9 -26.92 43.44 -28.47
C ASP A 9 -27.12 43.63 -26.96
N TRP A 10 -26.48 44.68 -26.44
CA TRP A 10 -26.64 45.22 -25.09
C TRP A 10 -28.07 45.73 -24.83
N THR A 11 -28.77 45.13 -23.88
CA THR A 11 -30.03 45.70 -23.35
C THR A 11 -29.86 46.07 -21.88
N GLY A 12 -30.21 47.33 -21.53
CA GLY A 12 -30.27 47.82 -20.16
C GLY A 12 -31.41 47.21 -19.33
N GLN A 13 -31.55 45.88 -19.35
CA GLN A 13 -32.65 45.14 -18.71
C GLN A 13 -32.38 44.69 -17.26
N TYR A 14 -31.16 44.86 -16.71
CA TYR A 14 -30.80 44.30 -15.40
C TYR A 14 -30.48 45.33 -14.30
N LYS A 15 -30.86 46.60 -14.50
CA LYS A 15 -30.67 47.65 -13.48
C LYS A 15 -31.57 47.37 -12.26
N GLY A 16 -30.98 46.98 -11.13
CA GLY A 16 -31.69 46.92 -9.84
C GLY A 16 -31.47 45.69 -8.96
N SER A 17 -30.70 44.67 -9.39
CA SER A 17 -30.29 43.58 -8.48
C SER A 17 -29.48 44.14 -7.32
N THR A 18 -29.73 43.60 -6.12
CA THR A 18 -28.94 43.91 -4.93
C THR A 18 -27.77 42.94 -4.85
N LEU A 19 -26.58 43.45 -4.52
CA LEU A 19 -25.41 42.64 -4.25
C LEU A 19 -25.70 41.62 -3.14
N ASN A 20 -25.41 40.35 -3.41
CA ASN A 20 -25.43 39.30 -2.40
C ASN A 20 -24.02 38.72 -2.23
N LEU A 21 -23.46 38.86 -1.04
CA LEU A 21 -22.17 38.30 -0.64
C LEU A 21 -22.32 37.10 0.30
N SER A 22 -23.52 36.51 0.43
CA SER A 22 -23.73 35.29 1.21
C SER A 22 -22.81 34.18 0.66
N GLY A 23 -21.90 33.68 1.50
CA GLY A 23 -20.94 32.63 1.13
C GLY A 23 -19.59 33.15 0.60
N PHE A 24 -19.44 34.45 0.33
CA PHE A 24 -18.15 35.02 -0.04
C PHE A 24 -17.27 35.20 1.20
N LYS A 25 -15.97 34.89 1.08
CA LYS A 25 -14.98 35.04 2.17
C LYS A 25 -14.09 36.25 1.90
N LEU A 26 -13.86 37.10 2.92
CA LEU A 26 -12.94 38.25 2.82
C LEU A 26 -11.52 37.76 2.52
N SER A 27 -10.97 38.17 1.38
CA SER A 27 -9.66 37.75 0.88
C SER A 27 -8.63 38.88 0.90
N PHE A 28 -9.09 40.15 0.90
CA PHE A 28 -8.26 41.33 1.12
C PHE A 28 -9.08 42.41 1.82
N SER A 29 -8.43 43.15 2.72
CA SER A 29 -9.01 44.37 3.29
C SER A 29 -7.94 45.36 3.72
N ASP A 30 -8.24 46.63 3.47
CA ASP A 30 -7.58 47.74 4.11
C ASP A 30 -8.63 48.77 4.56
N GLU A 31 -8.66 49.01 5.86
CA GLU A 31 -9.51 50.01 6.53
C GLU A 31 -8.73 51.31 6.78
N PHE A 32 -7.51 51.43 6.22
CA PHE A 32 -6.65 52.62 6.27
C PHE A 32 -6.44 53.19 7.68
N ASN A 33 -6.20 52.32 8.66
CA ASN A 33 -5.80 52.72 10.01
C ASN A 33 -4.38 53.32 10.06
N THR A 34 -3.54 52.96 9.09
CA THR A 34 -2.15 53.45 8.91
C THR A 34 -1.89 53.79 7.44
N LEU A 35 -0.93 54.68 7.20
CA LEU A 35 -0.50 55.01 5.83
C LEU A 35 0.53 53.98 5.35
N ASP A 36 0.06 53.00 4.57
CA ASP A 36 0.87 51.86 4.11
C ASP A 36 1.21 51.91 2.60
N VAL A 37 1.15 53.11 2.00
CA VAL A 37 1.51 53.32 0.59
C VAL A 37 3.02 53.50 0.46
N VAL A 38 3.69 52.52 -0.16
CA VAL A 38 5.15 52.47 -0.32
C VAL A 38 5.57 52.66 -1.79
N PRO A 39 6.86 52.92 -2.10
CA PRO A 39 7.35 52.96 -3.48
C PRO A 39 7.07 51.67 -4.27
N ASN A 40 6.97 51.76 -5.60
CA ASN A 40 6.55 50.63 -6.46
C ASN A 40 7.43 49.37 -6.41
N ASN A 41 8.64 49.46 -5.86
CA ASN A 41 9.59 48.37 -5.70
C ASN A 41 9.72 47.90 -4.24
N GLY A 42 8.86 48.39 -3.34
CA GLY A 42 8.86 48.05 -1.93
C GLY A 42 8.08 46.77 -1.61
N THR A 43 7.90 46.55 -0.31
CA THR A 43 7.05 45.50 0.27
C THR A 43 5.95 46.18 1.10
N GLY A 44 4.69 45.78 0.91
CA GLY A 44 3.55 46.43 1.55
C GLY A 44 2.23 45.98 0.92
N LYS A 45 1.11 46.61 1.33
CA LYS A 45 -0.21 46.38 0.73
C LYS A 45 -0.46 47.24 -0.51
N TRP A 46 0.07 48.46 -0.49
CA TRP A 46 -0.17 49.47 -1.51
C TRP A 46 1.15 50.01 -2.04
N PHE A 47 1.27 50.03 -3.37
CA PHE A 47 2.45 50.46 -4.08
C PHE A 47 2.10 51.69 -4.92
N ALA A 48 2.88 52.76 -4.81
CA ALA A 48 2.73 53.93 -5.66
C ALA A 48 3.57 53.75 -6.94
N PRO A 49 2.97 53.58 -8.13
CA PRO A 49 3.70 53.38 -9.37
C PRO A 49 4.50 54.62 -9.78
N VAL A 50 5.55 54.40 -10.57
CA VAL A 50 6.39 55.49 -11.12
C VAL A 50 5.68 56.11 -12.31
N HIS A 51 5.74 57.45 -12.40
CA HIS A 51 5.17 58.30 -13.46
C HIS A 51 5.25 57.67 -14.87
N ALA A 52 4.11 57.63 -15.57
CA ALA A 52 4.03 57.17 -16.96
C ALA A 52 3.53 58.32 -17.86
N PRO A 53 4.05 58.45 -19.10
CA PRO A 53 3.80 59.62 -19.96
C PRO A 53 2.42 59.64 -20.65
N TYR A 54 1.48 58.76 -20.27
CA TYR A 54 0.18 58.61 -20.94
C TYR A 54 -0.97 58.50 -19.92
N GLY A 55 -2.16 59.00 -20.29
CA GLY A 55 -3.42 58.79 -19.55
C GLY A 55 -3.47 59.45 -18.16
N ALA A 56 -4.24 58.86 -17.24
CA ALA A 56 -4.36 59.28 -15.83
C ALA A 56 -3.00 59.39 -15.09
N ALA A 57 -1.95 58.76 -15.63
CA ALA A 57 -0.60 58.76 -15.05
C ALA A 57 0.27 59.98 -15.35
N THR A 58 -0.20 60.88 -16.24
CA THR A 58 0.59 62.02 -16.75
C THR A 58 1.00 63.04 -15.67
N PHE A 59 0.30 63.10 -14.53
CA PHE A 59 0.50 64.11 -13.47
C PHE A 59 0.82 63.53 -12.08
N MET A 60 1.20 62.25 -12.02
CA MET A 60 1.39 61.56 -10.74
C MET A 60 2.80 61.75 -10.16
N SER A 61 2.88 62.07 -8.86
CA SER A 61 4.17 62.16 -8.15
C SER A 61 4.49 60.86 -7.41
N PRO A 62 5.73 60.33 -7.47
CA PRO A 62 6.14 59.23 -6.60
C PRO A 62 6.14 59.66 -5.12
N VAL A 63 6.19 58.69 -4.20
CA VAL A 63 6.42 58.96 -2.77
C VAL A 63 7.74 59.76 -2.63
N GLY A 64 7.64 61.05 -2.30
CA GLY A 64 8.74 62.02 -2.42
C GLY A 64 8.36 63.40 -1.90
N ALA A 65 9.01 64.47 -2.39
CA ALA A 65 9.00 65.84 -1.83
C ALA A 65 7.62 66.46 -1.53
N THR A 66 6.54 65.85 -2.02
CA THR A 66 5.16 66.07 -1.58
C THR A 66 4.37 64.76 -1.75
N ASN A 67 4.25 63.98 -0.68
CA ASN A 67 3.46 62.75 -0.66
C ASN A 67 1.96 63.09 -0.87
N PRO A 68 1.28 62.59 -1.93
CA PRO A 68 -0.13 62.87 -2.18
C PRO A 68 -1.06 62.08 -1.24
N PHE A 69 -0.54 61.12 -0.48
CA PHE A 69 -1.29 60.27 0.42
C PHE A 69 -1.17 60.73 1.87
N SER A 70 -2.30 60.80 2.56
CA SER A 70 -2.34 60.97 4.01
C SER A 70 -3.45 60.13 4.64
N VAL A 71 -3.27 59.67 5.86
CA VAL A 71 -4.32 58.99 6.62
C VAL A 71 -4.75 59.84 7.81
N SER A 72 -6.06 60.00 8.00
CA SER A 72 -6.67 60.67 9.16
C SER A 72 -8.04 60.07 9.44
N ASP A 73 -8.37 59.84 10.72
CA ASP A 73 -9.66 59.30 11.17
C ASP A 73 -10.08 58.00 10.45
N GLY A 74 -9.11 57.10 10.26
CA GLY A 74 -9.28 55.79 9.61
C GLY A 74 -9.57 55.88 8.12
N LYS A 75 -9.16 56.97 7.44
CA LYS A 75 -9.42 57.18 6.01
C LYS A 75 -8.18 57.65 5.30
N LEU A 76 -7.93 57.07 4.13
CA LEU A 76 -6.90 57.53 3.22
C LEU A 76 -7.42 58.70 2.38
N THR A 77 -6.64 59.77 2.27
CA THR A 77 -6.91 60.86 1.33
C THR A 77 -5.82 60.89 0.27
N ILE A 78 -6.23 60.83 -1.00
CA ILE A 78 -5.38 61.18 -2.14
C ILE A 78 -5.65 62.66 -2.45
N THR A 79 -4.61 63.50 -2.34
CA THR A 79 -4.70 64.94 -2.59
C THR A 79 -4.05 65.30 -3.91
N MET A 80 -4.77 66.04 -4.76
CA MET A 80 -4.24 66.62 -5.99
C MET A 80 -4.20 68.15 -5.89
N LYS A 81 -3.03 68.75 -6.12
CA LYS A 81 -2.81 70.20 -6.06
C LYS A 81 -1.60 70.63 -6.89
N GLN A 82 -1.47 71.93 -7.13
CA GLN A 82 -0.21 72.48 -7.66
C GLN A 82 0.85 72.60 -6.57
N VAL A 83 2.07 72.19 -6.92
CA VAL A 83 3.31 72.38 -6.14
C VAL A 83 4.35 72.90 -7.10
N ASP A 84 4.89 74.10 -6.83
CA ASP A 84 5.87 74.79 -7.69
C ASP A 84 5.45 74.91 -9.16
N GLY A 85 4.14 75.14 -9.40
CA GLY A 85 3.57 75.31 -10.74
C GLY A 85 3.29 74.01 -11.49
N ALA A 86 3.60 72.85 -10.92
CA ALA A 86 3.26 71.54 -11.48
C ALA A 86 2.10 70.89 -10.71
N TRP A 87 1.13 70.33 -11.43
CA TRP A 87 0.09 69.51 -10.81
C TRP A 87 0.70 68.20 -10.31
N GLN A 88 0.39 67.86 -9.07
CA GLN A 88 0.77 66.60 -8.46
C GLN A 88 -0.47 65.85 -8.01
N SER A 89 -0.50 64.56 -8.31
CA SER A 89 -1.60 63.65 -8.01
C SER A 89 -1.04 62.28 -7.56
N GLY A 90 -1.92 61.33 -7.19
CA GLY A 90 -1.50 60.04 -6.64
C GLY A 90 -2.33 58.86 -7.15
N THR A 91 -1.67 57.71 -7.28
CA THR A 91 -2.28 56.40 -7.49
C THR A 91 -1.60 55.38 -6.61
N MET A 92 -2.37 54.44 -6.11
CA MET A 92 -1.87 53.27 -5.40
C MET A 92 -2.41 52.00 -6.06
N GLN A 93 -1.62 50.93 -6.04
CA GLN A 93 -1.99 49.64 -6.59
C GLN A 93 -1.59 48.49 -5.65
N THR A 94 -2.28 47.35 -5.72
CA THR A 94 -2.03 46.21 -4.83
C THR A 94 -0.93 45.26 -5.31
N VAL A 95 -0.36 45.45 -6.50
CA VAL A 95 0.78 44.68 -7.02
C VAL A 95 1.93 45.62 -7.39
N ASN A 96 3.14 45.24 -6.99
CA ASN A 96 4.36 46.02 -7.19
C ASN A 96 4.99 45.75 -8.58
N SER A 97 6.06 46.46 -8.93
CA SER A 97 6.74 46.28 -10.23
C SER A 97 7.39 44.90 -10.44
N ALA A 98 7.55 44.11 -9.38
CA ALA A 98 8.05 42.73 -9.43
C ALA A 98 6.92 41.68 -9.52
N GLY A 99 5.66 42.11 -9.63
CA GLY A 99 4.50 41.21 -9.66
C GLY A 99 4.07 40.69 -8.28
N GLN A 100 4.60 41.25 -7.19
CA GLN A 100 4.29 40.82 -5.82
C GLN A 100 3.20 41.70 -5.20
N GLY A 101 2.27 41.09 -4.47
CA GLY A 101 1.18 41.79 -3.81
C GLY A 101 -0.13 40.99 -3.88
N PHE A 102 -1.27 41.68 -3.84
CA PHE A 102 -2.59 41.06 -3.94
C PHE A 102 -3.20 41.22 -5.34
N ALA A 103 -3.55 40.09 -5.95
CA ALA A 103 -4.37 39.99 -7.14
C ALA A 103 -5.32 38.79 -6.99
N GLN A 104 -6.51 38.87 -7.58
CA GLN A 104 -7.51 37.81 -7.50
C GLN A 104 -8.29 37.75 -8.81
N GLN A 105 -8.60 36.54 -9.28
CA GLN A 105 -9.26 36.32 -10.57
C GLN A 105 -10.80 36.42 -10.47
N TYR A 106 -11.39 35.76 -9.48
CA TYR A 106 -12.84 35.69 -9.28
C TYR A 106 -13.22 36.14 -7.88
N GLY A 107 -14.40 36.72 -7.71
CA GLY A 107 -14.87 37.26 -6.44
C GLY A 107 -15.54 38.62 -6.56
N TYR A 108 -15.61 39.38 -5.48
CA TYR A 108 -16.14 40.74 -5.44
C TYR A 108 -15.08 41.70 -4.90
N PHE A 109 -14.88 42.82 -5.57
CA PHE A 109 -13.93 43.87 -5.21
C PHE A 109 -14.69 45.15 -4.95
N GLU A 110 -14.35 45.90 -3.90
CA GLU A 110 -15.00 47.15 -3.59
C GLU A 110 -14.07 48.19 -2.97
N MET A 111 -14.41 49.45 -3.21
CA MET A 111 -13.85 50.61 -2.55
C MET A 111 -14.98 51.53 -2.11
N ARG A 112 -14.97 51.93 -0.84
CA ARG A 112 -15.86 52.98 -0.34
C ARG A 112 -15.13 54.31 -0.29
N ALA A 113 -15.56 55.28 -1.09
CA ALA A 113 -14.89 56.57 -1.22
C ALA A 113 -15.84 57.74 -1.45
N ALA A 114 -15.40 58.93 -1.07
CA ALA A 114 -16.03 60.21 -1.35
C ALA A 114 -15.18 61.00 -2.35
N PHE A 115 -15.81 61.44 -3.44
CA PHE A 115 -15.17 62.26 -4.46
C PHE A 115 -15.62 63.72 -4.34
N HIS A 116 -14.67 64.64 -4.45
CA HIS A 116 -14.98 66.07 -4.55
C HIS A 116 -14.94 66.48 -6.02
N GLY A 117 -16.01 67.14 -6.48
CA GLY A 117 -16.12 67.63 -7.85
C GLY A 117 -15.19 68.81 -8.16
N GLY A 118 -15.22 69.24 -9.42
CA GLY A 118 -14.47 70.38 -9.93
C GLY A 118 -13.73 70.05 -11.23
N ALA A 119 -13.69 71.03 -12.14
CA ALA A 119 -13.02 70.88 -13.43
C ALA A 119 -11.55 70.48 -13.24
N GLY A 120 -11.11 69.45 -13.98
CA GLY A 120 -9.77 68.88 -13.88
C GLY A 120 -9.67 67.61 -13.01
N ALA A 121 -10.59 67.33 -12.08
CA ALA A 121 -10.51 66.11 -11.28
C ALA A 121 -10.90 64.86 -12.07
N TRP A 122 -10.12 63.80 -11.95
CA TRP A 122 -10.40 62.47 -12.51
C TRP A 122 -10.11 61.37 -11.48
N PRO A 123 -10.99 61.14 -10.49
CA PRO A 123 -10.93 59.96 -9.63
C PRO A 123 -11.25 58.68 -10.40
N ALA A 124 -10.55 57.59 -10.06
CA ALA A 124 -10.83 56.27 -10.57
C ALA A 124 -10.55 55.13 -9.58
N PHE A 125 -11.30 54.03 -9.72
CA PHE A 125 -11.04 52.73 -9.12
C PHE A 125 -11.19 51.67 -10.20
N TRP A 126 -10.12 50.93 -10.42
CA TRP A 126 -9.93 50.13 -11.61
C TRP A 126 -9.02 48.95 -11.33
N MET A 127 -8.94 48.00 -12.27
CA MET A 127 -8.21 46.77 -12.10
C MET A 127 -7.39 46.41 -13.34
N LEU A 128 -6.27 45.71 -13.13
CA LEU A 128 -5.35 45.32 -14.20
C LEU A 128 -4.82 43.90 -14.02
N SER A 129 -4.46 43.24 -15.12
CA SER A 129 -3.73 41.97 -15.07
C SER A 129 -2.25 42.18 -14.66
N PRO A 130 -1.68 41.37 -13.73
CA PRO A 130 -0.27 41.45 -13.34
C PRO A 130 0.69 41.23 -14.51
N ASN A 131 0.33 40.36 -15.45
CA ASN A 131 1.13 40.12 -16.65
C ASN A 131 0.77 41.15 -17.73
N GLN A 132 1.77 41.92 -18.17
CA GLN A 132 1.64 42.98 -19.18
C GLN A 132 1.83 42.46 -20.62
N THR A 133 1.92 41.12 -20.81
CA THR A 133 1.86 40.52 -22.14
C THR A 133 0.43 40.55 -22.70
N VAL A 134 0.34 40.97 -23.96
CA VAL A 134 -0.90 41.24 -24.70
C VAL A 134 -1.83 40.01 -24.84
N PRO A 135 -3.17 40.17 -24.71
CA PRO A 135 -3.88 41.41 -24.39
C PRO A 135 -3.82 41.72 -22.88
N ARG A 136 -3.48 42.97 -22.56
CA ARG A 136 -3.61 43.50 -21.20
C ARG A 136 -5.09 43.77 -20.97
N VAL A 137 -5.62 43.20 -19.90
CA VAL A 137 -7.01 43.38 -19.52
C VAL A 137 -7.15 44.39 -18.40
N GLU A 138 -8.18 45.22 -18.51
CA GLU A 138 -8.45 46.34 -17.62
C GLU A 138 -9.97 46.44 -17.36
N VAL A 139 -10.32 46.66 -16.10
CA VAL A 139 -11.72 46.79 -15.65
C VAL A 139 -11.85 48.09 -14.87
N ASP A 140 -12.56 49.05 -15.44
CA ASP A 140 -12.81 50.35 -14.83
C ASP A 140 -14.14 50.32 -14.08
N ILE A 141 -14.04 50.10 -12.76
CA ILE A 141 -15.20 50.04 -11.85
C ILE A 141 -15.83 51.44 -11.76
N VAL A 142 -14.99 52.47 -11.71
CA VAL A 142 -15.41 53.86 -11.83
C VAL A 142 -14.27 54.71 -12.41
N GLU A 143 -14.57 55.47 -13.46
CA GLU A 143 -13.78 56.61 -13.93
C GLU A 143 -14.72 57.81 -14.11
N ALA A 144 -14.44 58.92 -13.43
CA ALA A 144 -15.36 60.05 -13.45
C ALA A 144 -14.65 61.38 -13.60
N TYR A 145 -15.15 62.24 -14.48
CA TYR A 145 -14.64 63.60 -14.65
C TYR A 145 -15.41 64.59 -13.76
N GLY A 146 -14.71 65.24 -12.83
CA GLY A 146 -15.32 66.16 -11.86
C GLY A 146 -15.83 67.47 -12.46
N GLY A 147 -15.43 67.81 -13.68
CA GLY A 147 -15.92 68.97 -14.44
C GLY A 147 -17.08 68.68 -15.39
N ASP A 148 -17.40 67.39 -15.57
CA ASP A 148 -18.46 66.90 -16.44
C ASP A 148 -19.33 65.89 -15.66
N PRO A 149 -20.39 66.37 -14.97
CA PRO A 149 -21.28 65.51 -14.17
C PRO A 149 -22.12 64.52 -14.99
N ASP A 150 -22.03 64.55 -16.33
CA ASP A 150 -22.64 63.57 -17.23
C ASP A 150 -21.58 62.70 -17.95
N GLY A 151 -20.30 63.06 -17.88
CA GLY A 151 -19.14 62.39 -18.49
C GLY A 151 -18.51 61.34 -17.57
N HIS A 152 -19.31 60.39 -17.11
CA HIS A 152 -18.85 59.29 -16.25
C HIS A 152 -18.71 58.01 -17.07
N HIS A 153 -17.61 57.29 -16.88
CA HIS A 153 -17.26 56.14 -17.68
C HIS A 153 -17.11 54.92 -16.77
N GLN A 154 -17.88 53.88 -17.09
CA GLN A 154 -17.51 52.50 -16.78
C GLN A 154 -17.12 51.87 -18.09
N ALA A 155 -15.98 51.21 -18.09
CA ALA A 155 -15.45 50.58 -19.28
C ALA A 155 -14.74 49.28 -18.92
N VAL A 156 -14.84 48.32 -19.82
CA VAL A 156 -14.02 47.12 -19.78
C VAL A 156 -13.12 47.18 -21.01
N HIS A 157 -11.82 47.19 -20.75
CA HIS A 157 -10.79 47.48 -21.73
C HIS A 157 -10.03 46.21 -22.10
N LEU A 158 -9.99 45.93 -23.40
CA LEU A 158 -9.10 44.94 -23.99
C LEU A 158 -8.02 45.71 -24.75
N SER A 159 -6.91 45.99 -24.08
CA SER A 159 -5.79 46.68 -24.72
C SER A 159 -4.77 45.67 -25.26
N ASN A 160 -4.47 45.74 -26.55
CA ASN A 160 -3.22 45.21 -27.05
C ASN A 160 -2.31 46.37 -27.47
N LYS A 161 -0.99 46.13 -27.52
CA LYS A 161 0.03 47.17 -27.77
C LYS A 161 -0.13 47.89 -29.13
N GLU A 162 -1.00 47.37 -30.01
CA GLU A 162 -1.22 47.85 -31.38
C GLU A 162 -2.67 48.30 -31.68
N SER A 163 -3.63 48.06 -30.79
CA SER A 163 -5.04 48.44 -30.90
C SER A 163 -5.73 48.50 -29.53
N HIS A 164 -6.49 49.57 -29.32
CA HIS A 164 -7.27 49.82 -28.09
C HIS A 164 -8.74 49.48 -28.38
N ALA A 165 -9.16 48.24 -28.09
CA ALA A 165 -10.55 47.85 -28.17
C ALA A 165 -11.20 48.07 -26.80
N TRP A 166 -12.34 48.77 -26.78
CA TRP A 166 -13.10 49.05 -25.57
C TRP A 166 -14.54 48.60 -25.78
N GLU A 167 -15.11 47.89 -24.81
CA GLU A 167 -16.52 47.53 -24.82
C GLU A 167 -17.31 48.42 -23.85
N SER A 168 -18.22 49.19 -24.43
CA SER A 168 -19.21 50.09 -23.82
C SER A 168 -18.65 51.31 -23.06
N ASN A 169 -19.29 52.46 -23.29
CA ASN A 169 -19.26 53.63 -22.41
C ASN A 169 -20.60 53.63 -21.68
N TYR A 170 -20.69 53.05 -20.48
CA TYR A 170 -21.90 53.23 -19.68
C TYR A 170 -21.80 54.52 -18.87
N THR A 171 -22.64 55.51 -19.21
CA THR A 171 -22.68 56.84 -18.58
C THR A 171 -23.74 56.96 -17.48
N GLY A 172 -24.03 55.87 -16.76
CA GLY A 172 -25.15 55.82 -15.81
C GLY A 172 -24.78 56.02 -14.33
N LEU A 173 -23.57 56.48 -14.02
CA LEU A 173 -23.20 56.92 -12.67
C LEU A 173 -23.92 58.24 -12.34
N PRO A 174 -24.42 58.43 -11.10
CA PRO A 174 -25.12 59.65 -10.74
C PRO A 174 -24.14 60.78 -10.38
N ALA A 175 -24.45 62.01 -10.79
CA ALA A 175 -23.69 63.21 -10.39
C ALA A 175 -23.56 63.38 -8.86
N SER A 176 -24.43 62.73 -8.07
CA SER A 176 -24.31 62.68 -6.61
C SER A 176 -22.99 62.11 -6.13
N MET A 177 -22.27 61.31 -6.93
CA MET A 177 -20.95 60.80 -6.55
C MET A 177 -19.90 61.89 -6.22
N PHE A 178 -20.14 63.14 -6.66
CA PHE A 178 -19.29 64.30 -6.41
C PHE A 178 -19.81 65.25 -5.31
N ASP A 179 -20.83 64.84 -4.55
CA ASP A 179 -21.40 65.64 -3.45
C ASP A 179 -20.55 65.65 -2.16
N GLY A 180 -19.44 64.89 -2.16
CA GLY A 180 -18.56 64.71 -1.00
C GLY A 180 -19.03 63.67 0.02
N ALA A 181 -20.15 62.97 -0.24
CA ALA A 181 -20.59 61.81 0.52
C ALA A 181 -19.83 60.54 0.10
N PHE A 182 -19.83 59.55 0.99
CA PHE A 182 -19.21 58.25 0.70
C PHE A 182 -20.16 57.34 -0.05
N HIS A 183 -19.67 56.79 -1.14
CA HIS A 183 -20.33 55.76 -1.93
C HIS A 183 -19.43 54.53 -2.08
N THR A 184 -20.04 53.38 -2.33
CA THR A 184 -19.33 52.12 -2.56
C THR A 184 -19.31 51.81 -4.05
N TYR A 185 -18.11 51.62 -4.59
CA TYR A 185 -17.87 51.25 -5.98
C TYR A 185 -17.30 49.84 -5.99
N GLY A 186 -17.93 48.90 -6.71
CA GLY A 186 -17.45 47.52 -6.70
C GLY A 186 -17.73 46.75 -7.97
N ALA A 187 -17.00 45.66 -8.17
CA ALA A 187 -17.18 44.73 -9.28
C ALA A 187 -17.17 43.29 -8.80
N ARG A 188 -18.15 42.51 -9.24
CA ARG A 188 -18.22 41.05 -9.07
C ARG A 188 -17.74 40.38 -10.34
N ILE A 189 -16.73 39.54 -10.23
CA ILE A 189 -16.11 38.78 -11.32
C ILE A 189 -16.38 37.29 -11.07
N THR A 190 -17.04 36.64 -12.02
CA THR A 190 -17.41 35.22 -11.99
C THR A 190 -16.94 34.54 -13.26
N THR A 191 -17.11 33.23 -13.38
CA THR A 191 -16.81 32.49 -14.62
C THR A 191 -17.62 32.97 -15.83
N ASP A 192 -18.74 33.65 -15.58
CA ASP A 192 -19.75 33.99 -16.60
C ASP A 192 -19.88 35.51 -16.82
N TRP A 193 -19.69 36.32 -15.78
CA TRP A 193 -19.94 37.77 -15.81
C TRP A 193 -18.94 38.58 -14.99
N ILE A 194 -18.61 39.78 -15.49
CA ILE A 194 -18.08 40.92 -14.73
C ILE A 194 -19.25 41.88 -14.50
N THR A 195 -19.63 42.15 -13.25
CA THR A 195 -20.80 42.98 -12.90
C THR A 195 -20.37 44.13 -12.01
N VAL A 196 -20.67 45.38 -12.41
CA VAL A 196 -20.29 46.59 -11.66
C VAL A 196 -21.46 47.10 -10.82
N TYR A 197 -21.16 47.54 -9.60
CA TYR A 197 -22.10 47.99 -8.58
C TYR A 197 -21.75 49.39 -8.08
N TYR A 198 -22.79 50.15 -7.73
CA TYR A 198 -22.71 51.41 -6.99
C TYR A 198 -23.70 51.38 -5.83
N ASP A 199 -23.20 51.57 -4.61
CA ASP A 199 -23.96 51.42 -3.35
C ASP A 199 -24.76 50.11 -3.29
N GLY A 200 -24.11 49.02 -3.71
CA GLY A 200 -24.69 47.67 -3.72
C GLY A 200 -25.77 47.44 -4.79
N LYS A 201 -26.04 48.43 -5.65
CA LYS A 201 -26.96 48.30 -6.79
C LYS A 201 -26.18 48.06 -8.06
N GLU A 202 -26.58 47.05 -8.80
CA GLU A 202 -26.01 46.76 -10.11
C GLU A 202 -26.21 47.92 -11.09
N LEU A 203 -25.12 48.35 -11.72
CA LEU A 203 -25.10 49.39 -12.76
C LEU A 203 -24.95 48.82 -14.16
N SER A 204 -24.06 47.84 -14.32
CA SER A 204 -23.74 47.21 -15.60
C SER A 204 -23.20 45.79 -15.38
N ARG A 205 -23.28 44.95 -16.42
CA ARG A 205 -22.62 43.65 -16.45
C ARG A 205 -22.09 43.34 -17.85
N PHE A 206 -20.99 42.61 -17.91
CA PHE A 206 -20.25 42.25 -19.11
C PHE A 206 -20.06 40.73 -19.10
N PRO A 207 -20.30 40.02 -20.21
CA PRO A 207 -20.03 38.59 -20.28
C PRO A 207 -18.53 38.33 -20.11
N MET A 208 -18.18 37.29 -19.37
CA MET A 208 -16.79 36.87 -19.19
C MET A 208 -16.24 36.36 -20.53
N SER A 209 -15.10 36.90 -20.96
CA SER A 209 -14.34 36.38 -22.11
C SER A 209 -13.03 35.75 -21.68
N GLU A 210 -12.45 34.93 -22.55
CA GLU A 210 -11.22 34.18 -22.24
C GLU A 210 -10.08 35.07 -21.75
N SER A 211 -9.94 36.27 -22.33
CA SER A 211 -8.90 37.24 -21.95
C SER A 211 -9.02 37.72 -20.49
N PHE A 212 -10.23 37.74 -19.92
CA PHE A 212 -10.47 38.16 -18.53
C PHE A 212 -10.37 37.01 -17.52
N ARG A 213 -10.08 35.78 -17.95
CA ARG A 213 -9.81 34.64 -17.07
C ARG A 213 -8.38 34.68 -16.51
N THR A 214 -8.04 35.77 -15.83
CA THR A 214 -6.72 36.02 -15.25
C THR A 214 -6.84 36.79 -13.93
N PRO A 215 -5.91 36.64 -12.97
CA PRO A 215 -5.90 37.46 -11.78
C PRO A 215 -5.86 38.95 -12.11
N LEU A 216 -6.63 39.75 -11.38
CA LEU A 216 -6.63 41.21 -11.48
C LEU A 216 -6.22 41.83 -10.15
N TYR A 217 -5.36 42.85 -10.21
CA TYR A 217 -4.98 43.67 -9.05
C TYR A 217 -5.72 45.01 -9.07
N MET A 218 -5.94 45.60 -7.89
CA MET A 218 -6.73 46.82 -7.72
C MET A 218 -5.85 48.07 -7.80
N LEU A 219 -6.41 49.15 -8.34
CA LEU A 219 -5.81 50.47 -8.40
C LEU A 219 -6.83 51.54 -7.98
N ALA A 220 -6.37 52.51 -7.19
CA ALA A 220 -7.14 53.70 -6.85
C ALA A 220 -6.33 54.94 -7.18
N SER A 221 -6.89 55.86 -7.96
CA SER A 221 -6.19 57.03 -8.49
C SER A 221 -7.04 58.29 -8.38
N LEU A 222 -6.37 59.42 -8.12
CA LEU A 222 -6.88 60.74 -8.40
C LEU A 222 -5.95 61.39 -9.41
N ALA A 223 -6.42 61.56 -10.63
CA ALA A 223 -5.67 62.12 -11.74
C ALA A 223 -6.20 63.50 -12.17
N MET A 224 -5.41 64.18 -13.00
CA MET A 224 -5.82 65.41 -13.68
C MET A 224 -6.34 65.05 -15.07
N ASN A 225 -7.54 65.53 -15.41
CA ASN A 225 -8.06 65.45 -16.78
C ASN A 225 -7.25 66.40 -17.68
N PRO A 226 -6.52 65.88 -18.68
CA PRO A 226 -5.68 66.71 -19.56
C PRO A 226 -6.49 67.74 -20.37
N LEU A 227 -7.79 67.51 -20.58
CA LEU A 227 -8.67 68.42 -21.32
C LEU A 227 -9.17 69.61 -20.47
N GLU A 228 -9.01 69.55 -19.15
CA GLU A 228 -9.54 70.57 -18.23
C GLU A 228 -8.45 71.25 -17.38
N VAL A 229 -7.17 71.03 -17.68
CA VAL A 229 -6.02 71.58 -16.93
C VAL A 229 -6.13 73.10 -16.77
N GLU A 230 -6.57 73.81 -17.81
CA GLU A 230 -6.73 75.27 -17.78
C GLU A 230 -7.91 75.74 -16.92
N ARG A 231 -8.91 74.87 -16.70
CA ARG A 231 -10.07 75.13 -15.84
C ARG A 231 -9.84 74.69 -14.40
N ALA A 232 -8.77 73.95 -14.14
CA ALA A 232 -8.45 73.45 -12.83
C ALA A 232 -7.95 74.58 -11.92
N SER A 233 -8.58 74.74 -10.75
CA SER A 233 -8.20 75.73 -9.76
C SER A 233 -8.40 75.15 -8.37
N GLY A 234 -7.33 75.02 -7.59
CA GLY A 234 -7.40 74.65 -6.17
C GLY A 234 -6.83 73.27 -5.83
N THR A 235 -7.37 72.66 -4.79
CA THR A 235 -6.97 71.35 -4.25
C THR A 235 -8.15 70.39 -4.34
N TYR A 236 -7.92 69.24 -4.94
CA TYR A 236 -8.91 68.17 -5.11
C TYR A 236 -8.56 67.01 -4.18
N LYS A 237 -9.60 66.28 -3.75
CA LYS A 237 -9.44 65.16 -2.81
C LYS A 237 -10.34 64.01 -3.18
N MET A 238 -9.77 62.82 -3.10
CA MET A 238 -10.48 61.54 -3.04
C MET A 238 -10.24 60.98 -1.64
N VAL A 239 -11.32 60.80 -0.86
CA VAL A 239 -11.23 60.26 0.50
C VAL A 239 -11.76 58.83 0.49
N ILE A 240 -10.95 57.87 0.86
CA ILE A 240 -11.23 56.44 0.82
C ILE A 240 -11.37 55.94 2.26
N ASP A 241 -12.52 55.33 2.54
CA ASP A 241 -12.85 54.74 3.84
C ASP A 241 -12.27 53.33 3.95
N TYR A 242 -12.52 52.48 2.95
CA TYR A 242 -11.93 51.14 2.88
C TYR A 242 -11.80 50.64 1.44
N VAL A 243 -10.93 49.65 1.26
CA VAL A 243 -10.89 48.79 0.07
C VAL A 243 -10.95 47.33 0.54
N ARG A 244 -11.81 46.53 -0.09
CA ARG A 244 -11.98 45.10 0.22
C ARG A 244 -12.05 44.26 -1.03
N ALA A 245 -11.62 43.01 -0.92
CA ALA A 245 -11.94 41.96 -1.87
C ALA A 245 -12.46 40.74 -1.12
N TYR A 246 -13.39 40.03 -1.74
CA TYR A 246 -13.99 38.81 -1.24
C TYR A 246 -13.87 37.77 -2.35
N ALA A 247 -13.38 36.57 -2.04
CA ALA A 247 -13.32 35.49 -3.00
C ALA A 247 -14.65 34.71 -3.04
N ALA A 248 -15.00 34.24 -4.22
CA ALA A 248 -16.25 33.51 -4.45
C ALA A 248 -16.10 32.05 -3.95
N PRO A 249 -17.19 31.43 -3.47
CA PRO A 249 -17.14 30.08 -2.89
C PRO A 249 -16.78 28.97 -3.89
N ASP A 250 -17.03 29.19 -5.18
CA ASP A 250 -16.74 28.29 -6.30
C ASP A 250 -15.27 28.31 -6.76
N VAL A 251 -14.41 29.08 -6.08
CA VAL A 251 -12.99 29.27 -6.46
C VAL A 251 -12.02 29.04 -5.30
N MET A 252 -12.42 28.21 -4.34
CA MET A 252 -11.61 27.69 -3.25
C MET A 252 -11.98 26.22 -2.99
N GLU A 253 -11.10 25.49 -2.29
CA GLU A 253 -11.45 24.23 -1.61
C GLU A 253 -12.72 24.42 -0.77
N GLN A 254 -13.65 23.50 -0.94
CA GLN A 254 -14.94 23.40 -0.28
C GLN A 254 -14.90 22.33 0.80
N HIS A 255 -15.41 22.67 1.98
CA HIS A 255 -15.66 21.71 3.06
C HIS A 255 -17.16 21.60 3.21
N LEU A 256 -17.74 20.54 2.65
CA LEU A 256 -19.17 20.28 2.62
C LEU A 256 -19.52 19.17 3.62
N THR A 257 -20.54 19.40 4.44
CA THR A 257 -21.04 18.41 5.39
C THR A 257 -22.54 18.28 5.20
N GLY A 258 -23.01 17.06 4.95
CA GLY A 258 -24.41 16.71 4.86
C GLY A 258 -25.09 16.64 6.22
N THR A 259 -26.38 16.35 6.18
CA THR A 259 -27.29 16.24 7.32
C THR A 259 -27.64 14.77 7.56
N ASP A 260 -28.56 14.50 8.49
CA ASP A 260 -29.09 13.14 8.67
C ASP A 260 -30.06 12.72 7.54
N ALA A 261 -30.27 13.56 6.52
CA ALA A 261 -31.15 13.32 5.38
C ALA A 261 -30.32 13.07 4.11
N ALA A 262 -30.97 12.59 3.04
CA ALA A 262 -30.31 12.41 1.75
C ALA A 262 -29.99 13.77 1.08
N ASP A 263 -28.70 14.08 1.00
CA ASP A 263 -28.12 15.29 0.46
C ASP A 263 -27.39 15.06 -0.87
N ILE A 264 -27.17 16.16 -1.59
CA ILE A 264 -26.33 16.19 -2.78
C ILE A 264 -25.23 17.21 -2.53
N LEU A 265 -24.01 16.72 -2.34
CA LEU A 265 -22.81 17.52 -2.12
C LEU A 265 -22.03 17.59 -3.43
N ASN A 266 -21.79 18.81 -3.92
CA ASN A 266 -21.02 19.05 -5.15
C ASN A 266 -19.85 19.99 -4.85
N GLY A 267 -18.64 19.46 -4.96
CA GLY A 267 -17.39 20.21 -5.01
C GLY A 267 -17.22 20.99 -6.33
N GLY A 268 -16.03 21.55 -6.49
CA GLY A 268 -15.61 22.41 -7.58
C GLY A 268 -14.44 21.82 -8.37
N SER A 269 -13.38 22.60 -8.53
CA SER A 269 -12.19 22.22 -9.30
C SER A 269 -10.92 22.28 -8.44
N PHE A 270 -11.09 22.14 -7.14
CA PHE A 270 -10.05 22.20 -6.12
C PHE A 270 -10.15 20.95 -5.26
N ASP A 271 -9.11 20.69 -4.49
CA ASP A 271 -9.05 19.59 -3.52
C ASP A 271 -10.10 19.81 -2.42
N ASP A 272 -11.29 19.23 -2.58
CA ASP A 272 -12.45 19.44 -1.71
C ASP A 272 -12.60 18.34 -0.65
N VAL A 273 -13.34 18.64 0.42
CA VAL A 273 -13.67 17.68 1.49
C VAL A 273 -15.18 17.57 1.62
N LEU A 274 -15.72 16.39 1.28
CA LEU A 274 -17.14 16.09 1.29
C LEU A 274 -17.42 15.04 2.37
N ASP A 275 -18.28 15.38 3.34
CA ASP A 275 -18.71 14.49 4.41
C ASP A 275 -20.22 14.28 4.31
N GLY A 276 -20.65 13.06 3.97
CA GLY A 276 -22.06 12.74 3.75
C GLY A 276 -22.91 12.94 5.01
N GLY A 277 -22.37 12.61 6.18
CA GLY A 277 -23.18 12.42 7.38
C GLY A 277 -24.09 11.19 7.24
N ALA A 278 -24.98 10.99 8.22
CA ALA A 278 -25.74 9.74 8.36
C ALA A 278 -26.76 9.43 7.24
N GLY A 279 -26.98 10.38 6.32
CA GLY A 279 -27.93 10.34 5.22
C GLY A 279 -27.65 9.25 4.18
N ALA A 280 -28.35 9.30 3.05
CA ALA A 280 -28.03 8.46 1.90
C ALA A 280 -27.64 9.40 0.77
N ASP A 281 -26.36 9.74 0.73
CA ASP A 281 -25.89 10.98 0.12
C ASP A 281 -25.27 10.74 -1.25
N LYS A 282 -25.28 11.79 -2.07
CA LYS A 282 -24.54 11.81 -3.33
C LYS A 282 -23.44 12.85 -3.25
N MET A 283 -22.20 12.42 -3.38
CA MET A 283 -21.03 13.26 -3.26
C MET A 283 -20.26 13.26 -4.59
N SER A 284 -19.99 14.44 -5.14
CA SER A 284 -19.16 14.62 -6.33
C SER A 284 -18.20 15.76 -6.07
N GLY A 285 -16.90 15.52 -6.14
CA GLY A 285 -15.85 16.48 -5.78
C GLY A 285 -15.41 17.31 -6.98
N GLY A 286 -15.32 16.67 -8.15
CA GLY A 286 -15.23 17.36 -9.43
C GLY A 286 -13.85 17.26 -10.06
N ALA A 287 -12.96 18.20 -9.81
CA ALA A 287 -11.57 18.11 -10.23
C ALA A 287 -10.68 18.59 -9.08
N GLY A 288 -9.42 18.14 -9.03
CA GLY A 288 -8.62 18.25 -7.82
C GLY A 288 -8.58 16.92 -7.08
N ASN A 289 -7.81 16.86 -6.01
CA ASN A 289 -7.69 15.67 -5.17
C ASN A 289 -8.70 15.77 -4.02
N ASP A 290 -9.85 15.13 -4.19
CA ASP A 290 -10.98 15.26 -3.29
C ASP A 290 -10.97 14.18 -2.19
N THR A 291 -11.53 14.51 -1.02
CA THR A 291 -11.69 13.60 0.11
C THR A 291 -13.17 13.40 0.45
N TYR A 292 -13.61 12.14 0.44
CA TYR A 292 -14.95 11.70 0.78
C TYR A 292 -14.98 11.01 2.14
N ARG A 293 -15.90 11.41 3.03
CA ARG A 293 -16.25 10.62 4.22
C ARG A 293 -17.57 9.91 3.98
N VAL A 294 -17.50 8.58 3.97
CA VAL A 294 -18.65 7.70 3.75
C VAL A 294 -18.97 6.99 5.05
N ASP A 295 -20.15 7.25 5.61
CA ASP A 295 -20.62 6.64 6.86
C ASP A 295 -21.93 5.84 6.69
N ASN A 296 -22.58 5.93 5.52
CA ASN A 296 -23.76 5.17 5.17
C ASN A 296 -23.53 4.30 3.92
N ALA A 297 -23.91 3.02 3.98
CA ALA A 297 -23.75 2.09 2.86
C ALA A 297 -24.57 2.46 1.61
N SER A 298 -25.50 3.42 1.71
CA SER A 298 -26.27 3.95 0.58
C SER A 298 -25.67 5.21 -0.03
N ASP A 299 -24.55 5.70 0.50
CA ASP A 299 -23.83 6.84 -0.08
C ASP A 299 -23.26 6.47 -1.45
N VAL A 300 -23.22 7.47 -2.34
CA VAL A 300 -22.70 7.34 -3.69
C VAL A 300 -21.65 8.40 -3.92
N VAL A 301 -20.40 7.96 -4.04
CA VAL A 301 -19.28 8.77 -4.51
C VAL A 301 -19.25 8.77 -6.04
N ILE A 302 -19.18 9.97 -6.64
CA ILE A 302 -19.22 10.19 -8.08
C ILE A 302 -17.99 10.94 -8.49
N GLU A 303 -17.07 10.24 -9.16
CA GLU A 303 -15.85 10.83 -9.69
C GLU A 303 -15.65 10.61 -11.19
N ALA A 304 -14.93 11.55 -11.80
CA ALA A 304 -14.63 11.57 -13.22
C ALA A 304 -13.22 11.05 -13.50
N ASP A 305 -13.05 10.45 -14.68
CA ASP A 305 -11.75 9.93 -15.11
C ASP A 305 -10.71 11.07 -15.22
N GLY A 306 -9.61 10.96 -14.47
CA GLY A 306 -8.53 11.95 -14.47
C GLY A 306 -8.90 13.28 -13.78
N ALA A 307 -9.87 13.26 -12.86
CA ALA A 307 -10.23 14.40 -12.02
C ALA A 307 -9.16 14.76 -10.98
N GLY A 308 -8.41 13.78 -10.48
CA GLY A 308 -7.37 13.96 -9.49
C GLY A 308 -6.88 12.62 -8.96
N ILE A 309 -6.36 12.63 -7.73
CA ILE A 309 -6.11 11.45 -6.90
C ILE A 309 -7.00 11.59 -5.67
N ASP A 310 -8.05 10.79 -5.63
CA ASP A 310 -9.14 10.98 -4.70
C ASP A 310 -9.12 9.95 -3.57
N LEU A 311 -9.61 10.34 -2.39
CA LEU A 311 -9.58 9.54 -1.16
C LEU A 311 -10.98 9.32 -0.61
N VAL A 312 -11.33 8.06 -0.37
CA VAL A 312 -12.46 7.69 0.48
C VAL A 312 -11.96 7.32 1.88
N ILE A 313 -12.58 7.89 2.91
CA ILE A 313 -12.40 7.53 4.32
C ILE A 313 -13.73 6.97 4.84
N THR A 314 -13.70 5.78 5.43
CA THR A 314 -14.93 5.12 5.89
C THR A 314 -14.72 4.28 7.16
N SER A 315 -15.80 3.97 7.86
CA SER A 315 -15.81 3.09 9.04
C SER A 315 -16.59 1.78 8.79
N MET A 316 -16.77 1.42 7.52
CA MET A 316 -17.48 0.23 7.06
C MET A 316 -16.68 -0.49 5.98
N THR A 317 -17.02 -1.77 5.72
CA THR A 317 -16.53 -2.46 4.52
C THR A 317 -16.91 -1.66 3.26
N TYR A 318 -15.94 -1.41 2.39
CA TYR A 318 -16.14 -0.54 1.24
C TYR A 318 -15.40 -1.03 -0.01
N SER A 319 -16.03 -0.81 -1.17
CA SER A 319 -15.46 -1.17 -2.46
C SER A 319 -15.46 0.02 -3.40
N LEU A 320 -14.29 0.29 -3.99
CA LEU A 320 -14.08 1.28 -5.05
C LEU A 320 -14.52 0.75 -6.44
N SER A 321 -15.07 -0.46 -6.52
CA SER A 321 -15.41 -1.09 -7.80
C SER A 321 -16.36 -0.23 -8.62
N GLY A 322 -15.95 0.04 -9.86
CA GLY A 322 -16.70 0.90 -10.80
C GLY A 322 -16.55 2.41 -10.55
N GLN A 323 -15.81 2.82 -9.52
CA GLN A 323 -15.48 4.22 -9.22
C GLN A 323 -14.13 4.60 -9.86
N ARG A 324 -13.82 5.90 -9.88
CA ARG A 324 -12.53 6.46 -10.34
C ARG A 324 -11.79 7.09 -9.17
N ILE A 325 -11.63 6.28 -8.12
CA ILE A 325 -10.99 6.66 -6.87
C ILE A 325 -9.73 5.81 -6.71
N GLU A 326 -8.65 6.42 -6.26
CA GLU A 326 -7.34 5.78 -6.12
C GLU A 326 -7.00 5.43 -4.68
N GLN A 327 -7.64 6.05 -3.68
CA GLN A 327 -7.29 5.83 -2.27
C GLN A 327 -8.51 5.48 -1.41
N LEU A 328 -8.33 4.50 -0.53
CA LEU A 328 -9.31 4.09 0.48
C LEU A 328 -8.63 3.93 1.83
N THR A 329 -9.17 4.57 2.86
CA THR A 329 -8.74 4.43 4.26
C THR A 329 -9.91 3.96 5.12
N LEU A 330 -9.74 2.81 5.76
CA LEU A 330 -10.65 2.30 6.77
C LEU A 330 -10.33 2.93 8.12
N THR A 331 -11.36 3.13 8.93
CA THR A 331 -11.26 3.71 10.27
C THR A 331 -12.02 2.87 11.28
N GLY A 332 -11.78 3.14 12.57
CA GLY A 332 -12.37 2.37 13.65
C GLY A 332 -11.56 1.13 14.02
N VAL A 333 -12.22 0.16 14.63
CA VAL A 333 -11.60 -1.06 15.19
C VAL A 333 -12.41 -2.33 14.86
N ALA A 334 -13.39 -2.19 13.97
CA ALA A 334 -14.19 -3.33 13.52
C ALA A 334 -13.44 -4.07 12.41
N ASP A 335 -13.70 -5.37 12.28
CA ASP A 335 -13.24 -6.19 11.16
C ASP A 335 -14.04 -5.79 9.92
N ILE A 336 -13.45 -4.96 9.07
CA ILE A 336 -14.07 -4.42 7.85
C ILE A 336 -13.08 -4.51 6.68
N ASP A 337 -13.60 -4.54 5.46
CA ASP A 337 -12.79 -4.87 4.28
C ASP A 337 -12.65 -3.70 3.32
N ALA A 338 -11.52 -3.67 2.60
CA ALA A 338 -11.22 -2.71 1.54
C ALA A 338 -11.04 -3.45 0.21
N LYS A 339 -11.86 -3.09 -0.78
CA LYS A 339 -11.71 -3.58 -2.15
C LYS A 339 -11.47 -2.42 -3.11
N GLY A 340 -10.35 -2.47 -3.83
CA GLY A 340 -9.98 -1.55 -4.88
C GLY A 340 -10.75 -1.76 -6.19
N ASN A 341 -10.16 -1.29 -7.29
CA ASN A 341 -10.72 -1.25 -8.64
C ASN A 341 -9.66 -1.61 -9.70
N GLU A 342 -9.82 -1.11 -10.94
CA GLU A 342 -8.88 -1.41 -12.04
C GLU A 342 -7.68 -0.45 -12.10
N LEU A 343 -7.65 0.58 -11.24
CA LEU A 343 -6.60 1.58 -11.13
C LEU A 343 -5.54 1.16 -10.11
N ASP A 344 -4.40 1.84 -10.11
CA ASP A 344 -3.38 1.72 -9.07
C ASP A 344 -3.94 2.30 -7.75
N ASN A 345 -4.28 1.45 -6.79
CA ASN A 345 -4.93 1.84 -5.54
C ASN A 345 -3.96 1.87 -4.35
N THR A 346 -4.22 2.77 -3.41
CA THR A 346 -3.67 2.73 -2.06
C THR A 346 -4.78 2.42 -1.07
N LEU A 347 -4.75 1.21 -0.50
CA LEU A 347 -5.68 0.73 0.50
C LEU A 347 -5.00 0.75 1.87
N VAL A 348 -5.63 1.40 2.84
CA VAL A 348 -5.17 1.46 4.24
C VAL A 348 -6.28 0.91 5.13
N GLY A 349 -6.00 -0.19 5.81
CA GLY A 349 -6.85 -0.82 6.79
C GLY A 349 -6.87 -0.09 8.13
N ASN A 350 -7.60 -0.66 9.09
CA ASN A 350 -7.78 -0.15 10.44
C ASN A 350 -7.06 -1.06 11.47
N ALA A 351 -7.58 -1.16 12.69
CA ALA A 351 -6.98 -1.99 13.74
C ALA A 351 -7.72 -3.32 13.98
N GLY A 352 -8.73 -3.63 13.16
CA GLY A 352 -9.39 -4.93 13.13
C GLY A 352 -8.83 -5.78 11.99
N SER A 353 -9.23 -7.05 11.93
CA SER A 353 -8.84 -7.94 10.84
C SER A 353 -9.52 -7.52 9.54
N ASN A 354 -8.74 -7.15 8.53
CA ASN A 354 -9.24 -6.61 7.27
C ASN A 354 -8.89 -7.52 6.10
N LEU A 355 -9.80 -7.66 5.15
CA LEU A 355 -9.47 -8.15 3.80
C LEU A 355 -9.16 -6.95 2.90
N LEU A 356 -7.96 -6.92 2.33
CA LEU A 356 -7.49 -5.95 1.35
C LEU A 356 -7.30 -6.62 -0.01
N ASP A 357 -8.12 -6.22 -0.99
CA ASP A 357 -8.07 -6.69 -2.38
C ASP A 357 -7.89 -5.49 -3.30
N GLY A 358 -6.66 -5.26 -3.77
CA GLY A 358 -6.29 -4.12 -4.63
C GLY A 358 -7.03 -4.08 -5.97
N GLY A 359 -7.40 -5.25 -6.50
CA GLY A 359 -7.87 -5.39 -7.87
C GLY A 359 -6.69 -5.57 -8.83
N VAL A 360 -6.83 -5.05 -10.06
CA VAL A 360 -5.93 -5.36 -11.19
C VAL A 360 -4.70 -4.45 -11.26
N GLY A 361 -4.78 -3.28 -10.62
CA GLY A 361 -3.81 -2.20 -10.72
C GLY A 361 -2.44 -2.57 -10.13
N ILE A 362 -1.56 -1.58 -10.03
CA ILE A 362 -0.36 -1.70 -9.19
C ILE A 362 -0.72 -1.13 -7.82
N ASP A 363 -0.96 -2.02 -6.86
CA ASP A 363 -1.60 -1.65 -5.61
C ASP A 363 -0.64 -1.56 -4.43
N LYS A 364 -0.95 -0.67 -3.50
CA LYS A 364 -0.34 -0.61 -2.17
C LYS A 364 -1.41 -0.94 -1.14
N MET A 365 -1.17 -1.97 -0.34
CA MET A 365 -2.09 -2.40 0.72
C MET A 365 -1.35 -2.35 2.06
N GLU A 366 -1.89 -1.58 3.02
CA GLU A 366 -1.40 -1.50 4.40
C GLU A 366 -2.53 -1.97 5.33
N GLY A 367 -2.37 -3.10 6.02
CA GLY A 367 -3.43 -3.74 6.82
C GLY A 367 -3.64 -3.04 8.14
N GLY A 368 -2.55 -2.84 8.89
CA GLY A 368 -2.55 -2.03 10.09
C GLY A 368 -2.27 -2.87 11.32
N ALA A 369 -3.31 -3.18 12.10
CA ALA A 369 -3.22 -4.14 13.19
C ALA A 369 -4.43 -5.06 13.12
N GLY A 370 -4.35 -6.23 13.75
CA GLY A 370 -5.28 -7.32 13.48
C GLY A 370 -4.67 -8.33 12.53
N ASP A 371 -5.32 -9.48 12.39
CA ASP A 371 -4.89 -10.51 11.43
C ASP A 371 -5.49 -10.16 10.06
N ASP A 372 -4.67 -9.63 9.16
CA ASP A 372 -5.10 -9.07 7.87
C ASP A 372 -4.91 -10.08 6.72
N THR A 373 -5.70 -9.92 5.66
CA THR A 373 -5.67 -10.78 4.48
C THR A 373 -5.53 -9.97 3.20
N TYR A 374 -4.55 -10.31 2.38
CA TYR A 374 -4.18 -9.61 1.15
C TYR A 374 -4.41 -10.48 -0.09
N TYR A 375 -4.99 -9.92 -1.14
CA TYR A 375 -5.08 -10.55 -2.46
C TYR A 375 -4.16 -9.86 -3.45
N LEU A 376 -3.26 -10.63 -4.06
CA LEU A 376 -2.28 -10.13 -5.02
C LEU A 376 -2.46 -10.77 -6.39
N ASP A 377 -2.53 -9.93 -7.42
CA ASP A 377 -2.61 -10.37 -8.81
C ASP A 377 -1.59 -9.70 -9.74
N ASN A 378 -0.91 -8.66 -9.26
CA ASN A 378 0.08 -7.91 -10.02
C ASN A 378 1.46 -8.00 -9.37
N ALA A 379 2.50 -8.24 -10.17
CA ALA A 379 3.87 -8.42 -9.69
C ALA A 379 4.49 -7.18 -9.03
N LEU A 380 3.81 -6.03 -9.15
CA LEU A 380 4.23 -4.78 -8.55
C LEU A 380 3.37 -4.39 -7.33
N ASP A 381 2.41 -5.23 -6.93
CA ASP A 381 1.65 -5.03 -5.70
C ASP A 381 2.57 -5.06 -4.49
N ARG A 382 2.27 -4.20 -3.52
CA ARG A 382 3.04 -4.06 -2.30
C ARG A 382 2.16 -4.15 -1.07
N VAL A 383 2.39 -5.19 -0.29
CA VAL A 383 1.90 -5.34 1.08
C VAL A 383 2.85 -4.62 2.04
N VAL A 384 2.29 -3.92 3.01
CA VAL A 384 3.02 -3.21 4.07
C VAL A 384 2.41 -3.58 5.42
N GLU A 385 3.21 -4.25 6.25
CA GLU A 385 2.83 -4.61 7.60
C GLU A 385 3.73 -4.02 8.69
N GLY A 386 3.17 -3.94 9.90
CA GLY A 386 3.84 -3.47 11.11
C GLY A 386 4.38 -4.60 11.98
N ASP A 387 5.39 -4.30 12.81
CA ASP A 387 5.85 -5.24 13.83
C ASP A 387 4.74 -5.49 14.87
N ALA A 388 4.43 -6.77 15.15
CA ALA A 388 3.34 -7.20 16.03
C ALA A 388 1.94 -6.67 15.63
N ALA A 389 1.67 -6.56 14.32
CA ALA A 389 0.38 -6.19 13.77
C ALA A 389 -0.67 -7.31 13.88
N GLY A 390 -0.27 -8.56 13.66
CA GLY A 390 -1.17 -9.72 13.70
C GLY A 390 -0.46 -10.96 13.16
N ASN A 391 -1.25 -11.92 12.71
CA ASN A 391 -0.80 -13.05 11.88
C ASN A 391 -1.46 -12.95 10.50
N ASP A 392 -0.69 -12.48 9.51
CA ASP A 392 -1.22 -11.94 8.26
C ASP A 392 -1.11 -12.94 7.11
N TRP A 393 -2.07 -12.89 6.19
CA TRP A 393 -2.21 -13.84 5.07
C TRP A 393 -2.11 -13.17 3.72
N VAL A 394 -1.31 -13.75 2.82
CA VAL A 394 -1.28 -13.36 1.40
C VAL A 394 -1.82 -14.50 0.54
N PHE A 395 -2.87 -14.21 -0.22
CA PHE A 395 -3.35 -15.04 -1.32
C PHE A 395 -2.81 -14.48 -2.64
N SER A 396 -1.84 -15.16 -3.22
CA SER A 396 -1.17 -14.67 -4.43
C SER A 396 -1.50 -15.51 -5.65
N SER A 397 -1.95 -14.87 -6.73
CA SER A 397 -2.12 -15.52 -8.03
C SER A 397 -0.86 -15.49 -8.91
N ILE A 398 0.24 -14.96 -8.36
CA ILE A 398 1.54 -14.75 -9.01
C ILE A 398 2.67 -15.32 -8.13
N THR A 399 3.90 -15.30 -8.66
CA THR A 399 5.09 -15.56 -7.83
C THR A 399 5.27 -14.40 -6.84
N TYR A 400 5.44 -14.72 -5.56
CA TYR A 400 5.52 -13.72 -4.51
C TYR A 400 6.57 -14.02 -3.45
N SER A 401 7.13 -12.97 -2.85
CA SER A 401 8.00 -13.05 -1.69
C SER A 401 7.38 -12.21 -0.58
N LEU A 402 7.13 -12.84 0.57
CA LEU A 402 6.55 -12.16 1.72
C LEU A 402 7.45 -10.99 2.14
N PRO A 403 6.89 -9.80 2.38
CA PRO A 403 7.62 -8.73 3.04
C PRO A 403 7.87 -9.12 4.51
N ARG A 404 8.55 -8.25 5.26
CA ARG A 404 8.71 -8.45 6.71
C ARG A 404 7.34 -8.37 7.38
N TYR A 405 7.17 -9.11 8.47
CA TYR A 405 5.98 -9.10 9.31
C TYR A 405 4.71 -9.62 8.63
N VAL A 406 4.87 -10.49 7.63
CA VAL A 406 3.76 -11.27 7.07
C VAL A 406 4.14 -12.72 7.19
N GLU A 407 3.26 -13.53 7.76
CA GLU A 407 3.61 -14.90 8.19
C GLU A 407 3.15 -15.95 7.17
N ASN A 408 2.07 -15.69 6.44
CA ASN A 408 1.41 -16.75 5.68
C ASN A 408 1.26 -16.41 4.19
N LEU A 409 1.59 -17.37 3.33
CA LEU A 409 1.45 -17.28 1.87
C LEU A 409 0.70 -18.49 1.34
N THR A 410 -0.34 -18.25 0.55
CA THR A 410 -1.03 -19.28 -0.23
C THR A 410 -1.05 -18.90 -1.71
N LEU A 411 -0.50 -19.77 -2.56
CA LEU A 411 -0.52 -19.59 -4.01
C LEU A 411 -1.87 -20.08 -4.55
N VAL A 412 -2.65 -19.17 -5.15
CA VAL A 412 -3.99 -19.46 -5.72
C VAL A 412 -4.03 -19.39 -7.25
N GLY A 413 -2.93 -19.00 -7.87
CA GLY A 413 -2.80 -18.94 -9.32
C GLY A 413 -2.87 -20.34 -9.96
N LEU A 414 -3.13 -20.40 -11.27
CA LEU A 414 -3.19 -21.67 -12.02
C LEU A 414 -1.85 -22.08 -12.66
N GLY A 415 -0.85 -21.18 -12.63
CA GLY A 415 0.47 -21.42 -13.24
C GLY A 415 1.47 -22.06 -12.27
N ALA A 416 2.65 -22.41 -12.79
CA ALA A 416 3.82 -22.73 -11.97
C ALA A 416 4.41 -21.42 -11.42
N ILE A 417 3.94 -21.04 -10.24
CA ILE A 417 4.35 -19.83 -9.51
C ILE A 417 5.12 -20.23 -8.26
N ASN A 418 5.88 -19.31 -7.67
CA ASN A 418 6.77 -19.62 -6.56
C ASN A 418 6.45 -18.76 -5.34
N GLY A 419 6.82 -19.27 -4.17
CA GLY A 419 6.64 -18.60 -2.89
C GLY A 419 7.97 -18.46 -2.17
N ARG A 420 8.15 -17.35 -1.47
CA ARG A 420 9.30 -17.15 -0.60
C ARG A 420 8.86 -16.49 0.70
N GLY A 421 9.24 -17.07 1.82
CA GLY A 421 9.06 -16.54 3.16
C GLY A 421 9.99 -15.36 3.47
N ASN A 422 10.10 -15.05 4.75
CA ASN A 422 10.94 -14.01 5.32
C ASN A 422 11.83 -14.61 6.43
N SER A 423 12.08 -13.90 7.53
CA SER A 423 12.95 -14.40 8.61
C SER A 423 12.18 -14.78 9.88
N SER A 424 10.87 -14.88 9.78
CA SER A 424 9.95 -15.32 10.83
C SER A 424 9.46 -16.73 10.49
N ASP A 425 8.87 -17.41 11.46
CA ASP A 425 8.16 -18.68 11.23
C ASP A 425 7.01 -18.44 10.23
N ASN A 426 7.07 -19.08 9.05
CA ASN A 426 6.11 -18.87 7.97
C ASN A 426 5.29 -20.12 7.63
N GLU A 427 4.04 -19.91 7.20
CA GLU A 427 3.22 -20.95 6.57
C GLU A 427 3.14 -20.71 5.06
N LEU A 428 3.80 -21.56 4.27
CA LEU A 428 3.83 -21.47 2.81
C LEU A 428 3.04 -22.63 2.20
N THR A 429 2.02 -22.31 1.40
CA THR A 429 1.23 -23.31 0.67
C THR A 429 1.28 -23.04 -0.84
N GLY A 430 1.77 -24.03 -1.58
CA GLY A 430 1.80 -24.05 -3.04
C GLY A 430 0.44 -24.32 -3.67
N ASN A 431 0.43 -24.40 -5.00
CA ASN A 431 -0.76 -24.67 -5.80
C ASN A 431 -0.65 -26.06 -6.49
N ASN A 432 -1.37 -26.26 -7.59
CA ASN A 432 -1.34 -27.53 -8.33
C ASN A 432 -0.23 -27.58 -9.42
N GLY A 433 0.58 -26.53 -9.54
CA GLY A 433 1.68 -26.46 -10.48
C GLY A 433 3.01 -26.71 -9.76
N ASN A 434 4.07 -26.94 -10.53
CA ASN A 434 5.39 -27.14 -9.95
C ASN A 434 5.89 -25.84 -9.30
N ASN A 435 5.92 -25.80 -7.98
CA ASN A 435 6.32 -24.66 -7.19
C ASN A 435 7.78 -24.78 -6.71
N THR A 436 8.42 -23.64 -6.52
CA THR A 436 9.58 -23.50 -5.63
C THR A 436 9.12 -22.69 -4.43
N LEU A 437 9.23 -23.27 -3.23
CA LEU A 437 8.86 -22.63 -1.96
C LEU A 437 10.09 -22.59 -1.04
N ASP A 438 10.51 -21.38 -0.70
CA ASP A 438 11.68 -21.11 0.14
C ASP A 438 11.23 -20.48 1.48
N GLY A 439 11.40 -21.17 2.62
CA GLY A 439 11.06 -20.70 3.98
C GLY A 439 12.03 -19.64 4.52
N LEU A 440 13.32 -19.95 4.47
CA LEU A 440 14.50 -19.13 4.82
C LEU A 440 14.95 -19.24 6.28
N ALA A 441 14.36 -18.51 7.21
CA ALA A 441 14.80 -18.57 8.60
C ALA A 441 13.58 -18.50 9.49
N GLY A 442 13.58 -19.28 10.57
CA GLY A 442 12.37 -19.49 11.36
C GLY A 442 11.93 -20.94 11.22
N ASN A 443 10.98 -21.37 12.05
CA ASN A 443 10.43 -22.71 11.96
C ASN A 443 9.25 -22.69 10.99
N ASP A 444 9.51 -23.04 9.74
CA ASP A 444 8.57 -22.90 8.64
C ASP A 444 7.71 -24.15 8.46
N THR A 445 6.47 -23.94 8.01
CA THR A 445 5.59 -25.02 7.51
C THR A 445 5.38 -24.82 6.02
N ILE A 446 5.91 -25.73 5.22
CA ILE A 446 5.92 -25.62 3.75
C ILE A 446 5.16 -26.81 3.15
N ARG A 447 4.09 -26.52 2.41
CA ARG A 447 3.29 -27.52 1.68
C ARG A 447 3.34 -27.27 0.18
N GLY A 448 3.90 -28.21 -0.59
CA GLY A 448 4.03 -28.12 -2.05
C GLY A 448 2.69 -28.18 -2.77
N GLY A 449 1.86 -29.15 -2.39
CA GLY A 449 0.52 -29.32 -2.95
C GLY A 449 0.50 -30.44 -3.97
N ALA A 450 0.20 -30.13 -5.22
CA ALA A 450 0.32 -31.10 -6.31
C ALA A 450 1.34 -30.59 -7.32
N GLY A 451 2.18 -31.45 -7.87
CA GLY A 451 3.17 -30.98 -8.83
C GLY A 451 4.45 -31.80 -8.79
N SER A 452 5.57 -31.15 -9.08
CA SER A 452 6.88 -31.68 -8.74
C SER A 452 7.65 -30.49 -8.21
N ASP A 453 7.61 -30.35 -6.90
CA ASP A 453 7.91 -29.13 -6.18
C ASP A 453 9.34 -29.15 -5.65
N ARG A 454 9.88 -27.95 -5.40
CA ARG A 454 11.12 -27.76 -4.64
C ARG A 454 10.78 -27.00 -3.37
N LEU A 455 10.99 -27.63 -2.23
CA LEU A 455 10.74 -27.11 -0.90
C LEU A 455 12.09 -26.93 -0.21
N ALA A 456 12.36 -25.74 0.32
CA ALA A 456 13.58 -25.44 1.07
C ALA A 456 13.24 -24.70 2.38
N GLY A 457 13.53 -25.33 3.53
CA GLY A 457 13.34 -24.77 4.87
C GLY A 457 14.43 -23.74 5.22
N TYR A 458 15.69 -24.15 5.03
CA TYR A 458 16.94 -23.46 5.39
C TYR A 458 17.28 -23.48 6.88
N ASP A 459 17.13 -22.37 7.62
CA ASP A 459 17.51 -22.30 9.04
C ASP A 459 16.26 -22.43 9.93
N GLY A 460 16.11 -23.51 10.69
CA GLY A 460 14.93 -23.67 11.55
C GLY A 460 14.53 -25.12 11.72
N ALA A 461 13.58 -25.39 12.62
CA ALA A 461 12.96 -26.71 12.68
C ALA A 461 11.72 -26.70 11.77
N ASP A 462 11.89 -27.15 10.54
CA ASP A 462 10.91 -26.97 9.47
C ASP A 462 10.04 -28.21 9.26
N LEU A 463 8.81 -28.00 8.80
CA LEU A 463 7.90 -29.05 8.33
C LEU A 463 7.74 -28.93 6.83
N LEU A 464 8.21 -29.92 6.08
CA LEU A 464 8.12 -29.98 4.62
C LEU A 464 7.19 -31.12 4.20
N ASP A 465 6.11 -30.78 3.51
CA ASP A 465 5.17 -31.73 2.90
C ASP A 465 5.10 -31.48 1.39
N GLY A 466 5.69 -32.37 0.60
CA GLY A 466 5.63 -32.32 -0.87
C GLY A 466 4.19 -32.36 -1.40
N GLY A 467 3.31 -33.05 -0.69
CA GLY A 467 2.04 -33.48 -1.25
C GLY A 467 2.24 -34.44 -2.41
N THR A 468 1.29 -34.45 -3.35
CA THR A 468 1.36 -35.39 -4.46
C THR A 468 2.35 -34.92 -5.50
N GLY A 469 3.38 -35.70 -5.80
CA GLY A 469 4.33 -35.21 -6.78
C GLY A 469 5.57 -36.04 -6.87
N ALA A 470 6.62 -35.47 -7.42
CA ALA A 470 7.95 -36.04 -7.32
C ALA A 470 8.83 -34.90 -6.82
N ASP A 471 8.87 -34.76 -5.51
CA ASP A 471 9.24 -33.50 -4.87
C ASP A 471 10.67 -33.54 -4.35
N LEU A 472 11.31 -32.38 -4.34
CA LEU A 472 12.59 -32.20 -3.66
C LEU A 472 12.34 -31.41 -2.38
N MET A 473 12.67 -32.02 -1.25
CA MET A 473 12.58 -31.38 0.06
C MET A 473 13.97 -31.22 0.66
N ASN A 474 14.33 -29.99 1.04
CA ASN A 474 15.58 -29.67 1.70
C ASN A 474 15.30 -28.91 3.00
N GLY A 475 15.37 -29.56 4.15
CA GLY A 475 15.12 -28.92 5.45
C GLY A 475 16.23 -27.95 5.78
N GLY A 476 17.49 -28.39 5.73
CA GLY A 476 18.65 -27.52 5.90
C GLY A 476 19.29 -27.76 7.25
N THR A 477 19.32 -26.74 8.11
CA THR A 477 19.82 -26.87 9.48
C THR A 477 18.65 -26.79 10.46
N GLY A 478 18.62 -27.68 11.44
CA GLY A 478 17.62 -27.65 12.49
C GLY A 478 17.16 -29.06 12.80
N ASN A 479 15.92 -29.26 13.22
CA ASN A 479 15.38 -30.60 13.36
C ASN A 479 14.10 -30.65 12.52
N ASP A 480 14.23 -31.20 11.33
CA ASP A 480 13.25 -31.07 10.28
C ASP A 480 12.33 -32.29 10.21
N THR A 481 11.09 -32.04 9.77
CA THR A 481 10.07 -33.06 9.58
C THR A 481 9.62 -33.08 8.14
N TYR A 482 9.66 -34.26 7.53
CA TYR A 482 9.32 -34.48 6.12
C TYR A 482 8.14 -35.43 5.98
N TYR A 483 7.23 -35.14 5.06
CA TYR A 483 6.18 -36.07 4.62
C TYR A 483 6.47 -36.53 3.19
N VAL A 484 6.57 -37.86 3.04
CA VAL A 484 6.88 -38.51 1.76
C VAL A 484 5.72 -39.41 1.37
N ASP A 485 5.05 -39.07 0.26
CA ASP A 485 3.92 -39.84 -0.27
C ASP A 485 4.21 -40.49 -1.63
N ASN A 486 5.30 -40.07 -2.29
CA ASN A 486 5.73 -40.59 -3.57
C ASN A 486 7.11 -41.23 -3.49
N ILE A 487 7.28 -42.36 -4.19
CA ILE A 487 8.56 -43.07 -4.24
C ILE A 487 9.68 -42.27 -4.92
N LEU A 488 9.32 -41.24 -5.69
CA LEU A 488 10.26 -40.35 -6.37
C LEU A 488 10.61 -39.10 -5.54
N ASP A 489 10.02 -38.91 -4.37
CA ASP A 489 10.39 -37.80 -3.49
C ASP A 489 11.83 -37.95 -3.01
N ASN A 490 12.53 -36.84 -3.03
CA ASN A 490 13.93 -36.77 -2.67
C ASN A 490 14.12 -35.80 -1.50
N VAL A 491 14.37 -36.35 -0.31
CA VAL A 491 14.79 -35.56 0.85
C VAL A 491 16.30 -35.34 0.79
N ILE A 492 16.75 -34.10 0.97
CA ILE A 492 18.14 -33.71 1.21
C ILE A 492 18.16 -33.04 2.57
N ASP A 493 19.20 -33.31 3.35
CA ASP A 493 19.36 -32.73 4.68
C ASP A 493 20.84 -32.42 4.93
N GLU A 494 21.13 -31.36 5.69
CA GLU A 494 22.48 -30.88 5.97
C GLU A 494 22.90 -30.99 7.44
N ALA A 495 21.98 -30.90 8.41
CA ALA A 495 22.29 -31.02 9.83
C ALA A 495 21.02 -31.05 10.69
N GLY A 496 20.93 -32.02 11.59
CA GLY A 496 19.82 -32.06 12.51
C GLY A 496 19.67 -33.36 13.27
N VAL A 497 18.52 -33.50 13.93
CA VAL A 497 17.94 -34.82 14.20
C VAL A 497 16.58 -34.85 13.53
N ASP A 498 16.54 -35.48 12.37
CA ASP A 498 15.45 -35.27 11.41
C ASP A 498 14.51 -36.48 11.33
N GLN A 499 13.28 -36.22 10.90
CA GLN A 499 12.21 -37.21 10.88
C GLN A 499 11.51 -37.24 9.52
N ILE A 500 11.52 -38.40 8.87
CA ILE A 500 10.65 -38.68 7.73
C ILE A 500 9.44 -39.49 8.18
N PHE A 501 8.24 -39.04 7.81
CA PHE A 501 7.02 -39.84 7.77
C PHE A 501 6.77 -40.26 6.33
N SER A 502 6.72 -41.58 6.07
CA SER A 502 6.54 -42.09 4.71
C SER A 502 5.29 -42.96 4.57
N LEU A 503 4.54 -42.75 3.49
CA LEU A 503 3.43 -43.61 3.05
C LEU A 503 3.89 -44.69 2.04
N VAL A 504 5.15 -44.64 1.62
CA VAL A 504 5.74 -45.51 0.61
C VAL A 504 6.98 -46.22 1.15
N THR A 505 7.48 -47.20 0.40
CA THR A 505 8.80 -47.78 0.70
C THR A 505 9.86 -46.72 0.49
N TYR A 506 10.66 -46.43 1.51
CA TYR A 506 11.66 -45.36 1.47
C TYR A 506 13.04 -45.79 1.97
N SER A 507 14.08 -45.15 1.45
CA SER A 507 15.46 -45.45 1.84
C SER A 507 16.23 -44.18 2.17
N LEU A 508 16.87 -44.16 3.34
CA LEU A 508 17.78 -43.13 3.77
C LEU A 508 19.17 -43.26 3.12
N ALA A 509 19.50 -44.43 2.56
CA ALA A 509 20.80 -44.77 1.96
C ALA A 509 21.06 -44.07 0.59
N VAL A 510 20.90 -42.75 0.55
CA VAL A 510 21.23 -41.89 -0.58
C VAL A 510 22.34 -40.92 -0.14
N ALA A 511 23.21 -40.54 -1.06
CA ALA A 511 24.28 -39.59 -0.74
C ALA A 511 23.70 -38.25 -0.28
N ASN A 512 24.31 -37.66 0.77
CA ASN A 512 23.92 -36.37 1.35
C ASN A 512 22.48 -36.33 1.91
N ARG A 513 22.04 -37.44 2.51
CA ARG A 513 20.82 -37.48 3.32
C ARG A 513 21.22 -37.84 4.74
N GLU A 514 21.29 -36.83 5.59
CA GLU A 514 21.74 -36.97 6.99
C GLU A 514 20.57 -37.19 7.96
N VAL A 515 19.50 -37.87 7.53
CA VAL A 515 18.31 -38.13 8.36
C VAL A 515 18.51 -39.35 9.27
N GLU A 516 18.12 -39.23 10.55
CA GLU A 516 18.19 -40.29 11.56
C GLU A 516 16.92 -41.12 11.66
N ASN A 517 15.74 -40.50 11.57
CA ASN A 517 14.47 -41.16 11.91
C ASN A 517 13.57 -41.34 10.68
N LEU A 518 13.09 -42.56 10.47
CA LEU A 518 12.13 -42.89 9.41
C LEU A 518 10.98 -43.71 9.99
N ARG A 519 9.78 -43.15 9.90
CA ARG A 519 8.53 -43.80 10.32
C ARG A 519 7.64 -44.08 9.14
N LEU A 520 7.28 -45.34 8.97
CA LEU A 520 6.28 -45.78 8.01
C LEU A 520 4.89 -45.48 8.58
N THR A 521 4.01 -44.97 7.74
CA THR A 521 2.65 -44.59 8.10
C THR A 521 1.65 -45.31 7.20
N GLY A 522 0.35 -45.13 7.48
CA GLY A 522 -0.70 -45.82 6.74
C GLY A 522 -0.78 -47.32 7.04
N SER A 523 -1.36 -48.07 6.10
CA SER A 523 -1.65 -49.51 6.24
C SER A 523 -1.16 -50.34 5.04
N ALA A 524 -0.27 -49.76 4.23
CA ALA A 524 0.35 -50.47 3.12
C ALA A 524 1.52 -51.31 3.63
N ASN A 525 1.76 -52.46 3.00
CA ASN A 525 2.99 -53.22 3.14
C ASN A 525 4.11 -52.46 2.41
N VAL A 526 4.89 -51.70 3.18
CA VAL A 526 6.00 -50.87 2.71
C VAL A 526 7.26 -51.20 3.52
N GLY A 527 8.42 -50.76 3.02
CA GLY A 527 9.70 -51.01 3.67
C GLY A 527 10.49 -49.76 4.00
N ALA A 528 11.45 -49.90 4.91
CA ALA A 528 12.38 -48.85 5.28
C ALA A 528 13.81 -49.37 5.18
N LYS A 529 14.73 -48.51 4.73
CA LYS A 529 16.16 -48.80 4.77
C LYS A 529 16.92 -47.61 5.32
N GLY A 530 17.69 -47.79 6.40
CA GLY A 530 18.56 -46.77 6.99
C GLY A 530 19.83 -46.50 6.16
N ASN A 531 20.68 -45.62 6.65
CA ASN A 531 21.90 -45.14 6.01
C ASN A 531 23.16 -45.63 6.76
N SER A 532 24.09 -44.74 7.11
CA SER A 532 25.29 -45.07 7.88
C SER A 532 25.33 -44.44 9.28
N LEU A 533 24.26 -43.74 9.64
CA LEU A 533 24.03 -43.14 10.95
C LEU A 533 23.36 -44.16 11.86
N ASP A 534 23.25 -43.86 13.15
CA ASP A 534 22.47 -44.65 14.09
C ASP A 534 20.98 -44.31 13.88
N ASN A 535 20.27 -45.07 13.04
CA ASN A 535 18.91 -44.76 12.64
C ASN A 535 17.84 -45.31 13.59
N VAL A 536 16.68 -44.63 13.64
CA VAL A 536 15.44 -45.20 14.18
C VAL A 536 14.49 -45.48 13.02
N LEU A 537 14.26 -46.77 12.77
CA LEU A 537 13.31 -47.26 11.77
C LEU A 537 12.06 -47.78 12.47
N ASP A 538 10.95 -47.10 12.25
CA ASP A 538 9.66 -47.33 12.89
C ASP A 538 8.66 -47.81 11.82
N GLY A 539 8.26 -49.08 11.89
CA GLY A 539 7.30 -49.71 10.98
C GLY A 539 5.85 -49.25 11.19
N ASN A 540 4.94 -49.84 10.44
CA ASN A 540 3.49 -49.75 10.64
C ASN A 540 2.92 -51.13 10.99
N ASP A 541 1.61 -51.23 11.27
CA ASP A 541 0.97 -52.51 11.65
C ASP A 541 0.81 -53.53 10.50
N SER A 542 1.55 -53.36 9.39
CA SER A 542 1.53 -54.25 8.22
C SER A 542 2.86 -54.99 8.11
N ASP A 543 2.88 -56.12 7.42
CA ASP A 543 4.12 -56.85 7.10
C ASP A 543 5.15 -55.90 6.43
N ASN A 544 6.21 -55.51 7.14
CA ASN A 544 7.22 -54.56 6.69
C ASN A 544 8.56 -55.24 6.41
N LYS A 545 9.35 -54.64 5.52
CA LYS A 545 10.77 -54.99 5.35
C LYS A 545 11.63 -53.84 5.84
N LEU A 546 12.35 -54.04 6.94
CA LEU A 546 13.15 -53.04 7.62
C LEU A 546 14.62 -53.45 7.61
N ASP A 547 15.49 -52.58 7.10
CA ASP A 547 16.94 -52.79 6.97
C ASP A 547 17.68 -51.59 7.59
N GLY A 548 18.26 -51.75 8.78
CA GLY A 548 18.99 -50.69 9.49
C GLY A 548 20.16 -50.14 8.67
N GLY A 549 20.90 -51.03 8.01
CA GLY A 549 21.97 -50.67 7.10
C GLY A 549 23.32 -50.66 7.80
N ARG A 550 23.87 -49.48 8.10
CA ARG A 550 25.12 -49.31 8.85
C ARG A 550 24.80 -48.37 10.01
N GLY A 551 25.46 -48.57 11.15
CA GLY A 551 25.20 -47.78 12.35
C GLY A 551 24.69 -48.69 13.46
N ASN A 552 24.43 -48.15 14.64
CA ASN A 552 23.74 -48.86 15.70
C ASN A 552 22.26 -48.48 15.64
N ASP A 553 21.51 -49.24 14.86
CA ASP A 553 20.14 -48.89 14.50
C ASP A 553 19.15 -49.38 15.56
N THR A 554 18.00 -48.71 15.65
CA THR A 554 16.81 -49.21 16.35
C THR A 554 15.73 -49.48 15.32
N VAL A 555 15.31 -50.75 15.20
CA VAL A 555 14.33 -51.21 14.21
C VAL A 555 13.12 -51.80 14.93
N LEU A 556 11.95 -51.25 14.65
CA LEU A 556 10.66 -51.57 15.29
C LEU A 556 9.66 -52.03 14.22
N GLY A 557 9.23 -53.28 14.24
CA GLY A 557 8.21 -53.83 13.31
C GLY A 557 6.78 -53.49 13.71
N TRP A 558 6.48 -53.54 15.01
CA TRP A 558 5.16 -53.38 15.63
C TRP A 558 4.19 -54.52 15.39
N GLY A 559 3.53 -54.58 14.25
CA GLY A 559 2.50 -55.56 13.98
C GLY A 559 2.56 -55.99 12.53
N GLY A 560 2.10 -57.22 12.23
CA GLY A 560 2.33 -57.81 10.92
C GLY A 560 3.50 -58.80 10.97
N ASN A 561 3.74 -59.48 9.86
CA ASN A 561 4.86 -60.43 9.72
C ASN A 561 6.05 -59.69 9.12
N ASP A 562 6.93 -59.20 9.97
CA ASP A 562 7.99 -58.30 9.57
C ASP A 562 9.28 -59.05 9.18
N THR A 563 10.11 -58.42 8.36
CA THR A 563 11.48 -58.86 8.09
C THR A 563 12.44 -57.78 8.54
N LEU A 564 13.15 -58.03 9.63
CA LEU A 564 14.08 -57.11 10.26
C LEU A 564 15.52 -57.55 10.00
N MET A 565 16.30 -56.63 9.42
CA MET A 565 17.74 -56.75 9.24
C MET A 565 18.39 -55.56 9.96
N GLY A 566 19.23 -55.82 10.95
CA GLY A 566 20.02 -54.75 11.59
C GLY A 566 21.06 -54.21 10.62
N GLY A 567 21.89 -55.11 10.11
CA GLY A 567 22.95 -54.78 9.16
C GLY A 567 24.29 -54.71 9.86
N LEU A 568 25.04 -53.63 9.61
CA LEU A 568 26.37 -53.42 10.15
C LEU A 568 26.34 -52.53 11.40
N GLY A 569 26.62 -53.10 12.57
CA GLY A 569 26.69 -52.38 13.85
C GLY A 569 25.98 -53.13 14.95
N ILE A 570 25.74 -52.48 16.09
CA ILE A 570 25.03 -53.09 17.23
C ILE A 570 23.58 -52.62 17.19
N ASP A 571 22.74 -53.41 16.55
CA ASP A 571 21.37 -53.00 16.29
C ASP A 571 20.41 -53.47 17.38
N ARG A 572 19.31 -52.75 17.58
CA ARG A 572 18.21 -53.10 18.48
C ARG A 572 16.98 -53.43 17.64
N LEU A 573 16.60 -54.71 17.59
CA LEU A 573 15.52 -55.21 16.77
C LEU A 573 14.33 -55.65 17.64
N THR A 574 13.14 -55.15 17.34
CA THR A 574 11.88 -55.50 17.99
C THR A 574 10.87 -55.88 16.92
N GLY A 575 10.47 -57.16 16.86
CA GLY A 575 9.54 -57.65 15.83
C GLY A 575 8.12 -57.18 16.12
N GLY A 576 7.65 -57.42 17.33
CA GLY A 576 6.31 -57.08 17.78
C GLY A 576 5.34 -58.26 17.63
N ALA A 577 4.18 -57.99 17.04
CA ALA A 577 3.09 -58.96 16.91
C ALA A 577 2.98 -59.49 15.48
N GLY A 578 3.31 -60.75 15.29
CA GLY A 578 3.16 -61.46 14.02
C GLY A 578 4.18 -62.57 13.94
N ASN A 579 4.45 -63.07 12.74
CA ASN A 579 5.51 -64.05 12.52
C ASN A 579 6.71 -63.33 11.92
N ASP A 580 7.65 -62.91 12.77
CA ASP A 580 8.72 -62.01 12.35
C ASP A 580 9.99 -62.77 11.94
N PHE A 581 10.74 -62.20 11.01
CA PHE A 581 12.03 -62.71 10.58
C PHE A 581 13.16 -61.79 11.01
N PHE A 582 14.05 -62.30 11.85
CA PHE A 582 15.31 -61.64 12.22
C PHE A 582 16.44 -62.16 11.31
N VAL A 583 16.94 -61.31 10.42
CA VAL A 583 17.85 -61.69 9.33
C VAL A 583 19.31 -61.35 9.66
N PHE A 584 20.15 -62.37 9.68
CA PHE A 584 21.60 -62.26 9.86
C PHE A 584 22.31 -62.50 8.53
N SER A 585 22.62 -61.41 7.83
CA SER A 585 23.31 -61.42 6.53
C SER A 585 24.53 -60.50 6.44
N ALA A 586 24.90 -59.81 7.52
CA ALA A 586 26.09 -58.97 7.59
C ALA A 586 27.32 -59.74 8.10
N PRO A 587 28.55 -59.30 7.79
CA PRO A 587 29.78 -59.92 8.32
C PRO A 587 29.80 -59.97 9.85
N LEU A 588 30.03 -61.15 10.41
CA LEU A 588 30.07 -61.36 11.85
C LEU A 588 31.28 -60.69 12.49
N SER A 589 31.07 -59.93 13.55
CA SER A 589 32.14 -59.37 14.37
C SER A 589 31.64 -59.02 15.77
N VAL A 590 32.55 -58.76 16.70
CA VAL A 590 32.16 -58.21 18.00
C VAL A 590 31.48 -56.84 17.88
N ALA A 591 31.71 -56.08 16.82
CA ALA A 591 31.03 -54.81 16.57
C ALA A 591 29.66 -54.99 15.89
N ASN A 592 29.26 -56.22 15.56
CA ASN A 592 28.05 -56.56 14.80
C ASN A 592 27.08 -57.45 15.58
N ARG A 593 26.95 -57.20 16.88
CA ARG A 593 26.22 -58.07 17.80
C ARG A 593 24.88 -57.43 18.12
N ASP A 594 23.81 -57.98 17.56
CA ASP A 594 22.49 -57.35 17.65
C ASP A 594 21.83 -57.61 19.01
N ILE A 595 20.79 -56.85 19.31
CA ILE A 595 19.98 -56.97 20.50
C ILE A 595 18.54 -57.19 20.05
N ILE A 596 18.01 -58.37 20.32
CA ILE A 596 16.62 -58.71 19.99
C ILE A 596 15.79 -58.63 21.26
N THR A 597 14.71 -57.87 21.21
CA THR A 597 14.02 -57.46 22.44
C THR A 597 12.86 -58.39 22.82
N ASP A 598 12.19 -59.01 21.85
CA ASP A 598 10.87 -59.63 22.07
C ASP A 598 10.63 -60.97 21.36
N PHE A 599 11.66 -61.63 20.83
CA PHE A 599 11.55 -62.89 20.08
C PHE A 599 10.60 -63.92 20.71
N ASN A 600 9.64 -64.42 19.93
CA ASN A 600 8.65 -65.42 20.27
C ASN A 600 8.81 -66.67 19.39
N HIS A 601 9.34 -67.75 19.97
CA HIS A 601 9.61 -69.01 19.27
C HIS A 601 8.39 -69.70 18.61
N THR A 602 7.16 -69.29 18.94
CA THR A 602 5.95 -69.84 18.29
C THR A 602 5.54 -69.10 17.03
N ALA A 603 6.14 -67.94 16.77
CA ALA A 603 5.77 -67.06 15.68
C ALA A 603 7.00 -66.62 14.86
N ASP A 604 8.10 -66.29 15.54
CA ASP A 604 9.27 -65.68 14.93
C ASP A 604 10.31 -66.71 14.49
N ALA A 605 11.13 -66.35 13.51
CA ALA A 605 12.25 -67.16 13.06
C ALA A 605 13.49 -66.35 12.71
N PHE A 606 14.65 -66.96 12.94
CA PHE A 606 15.95 -66.50 12.51
C PHE A 606 16.24 -66.91 11.07
N ARG A 607 16.67 -65.96 10.24
CA ARG A 607 17.14 -66.20 8.86
C ARG A 607 18.65 -66.04 8.81
N LEU A 608 19.36 -67.11 8.53
CA LEU A 608 20.83 -67.17 8.58
C LEU A 608 21.41 -67.29 7.17
N GLU A 609 22.12 -66.25 6.70
CA GLU A 609 22.73 -66.24 5.38
C GLU A 609 23.92 -67.22 5.30
N ASN A 610 23.79 -68.25 4.46
CA ASN A 610 24.81 -69.32 4.35
C ASN A 610 26.16 -68.81 3.84
N SER A 611 26.16 -67.73 3.05
CA SER A 611 27.40 -67.10 2.57
C SER A 611 28.21 -66.44 3.69
N VAL A 612 27.54 -66.04 4.78
CA VAL A 612 28.14 -65.49 6.01
C VAL A 612 28.45 -66.59 7.02
N MET A 613 27.50 -67.52 7.22
CA MET A 613 27.58 -68.61 8.20
C MET A 613 27.75 -69.97 7.52
N GLN A 614 28.98 -70.23 7.04
CA GLN A 614 29.32 -71.45 6.33
C GLN A 614 29.39 -72.70 7.24
N GLY A 615 28.64 -73.74 6.89
CA GLY A 615 28.68 -75.02 7.63
C GLY A 615 27.34 -75.46 8.18
N LEU A 616 26.30 -74.61 8.04
CA LEU A 616 24.92 -74.87 8.48
C LEU A 616 24.13 -75.81 7.55
N GLY A 617 24.75 -76.33 6.49
CA GLY A 617 24.13 -77.26 5.54
C GLY A 617 23.48 -76.58 4.34
N ALA A 618 22.39 -77.15 3.85
CA ALA A 618 21.64 -76.63 2.70
C ALA A 618 20.61 -75.58 3.15
N THR A 619 20.24 -74.67 2.23
CA THR A 619 19.12 -73.73 2.42
C THR A 619 17.85 -74.47 2.86
N GLY A 620 17.19 -73.99 3.92
CA GLY A 620 16.08 -74.68 4.55
C GLY A 620 16.08 -74.55 6.08
N ALA A 621 15.19 -75.30 6.73
CA ALA A 621 15.21 -75.44 8.18
C ALA A 621 16.56 -76.01 8.64
N LEU A 622 17.09 -75.48 9.75
CA LEU A 622 18.37 -75.92 10.31
C LEU A 622 18.28 -77.39 10.75
N ASP A 623 19.25 -78.22 10.35
CA ASP A 623 19.34 -79.59 10.85
C ASP A 623 19.55 -79.54 12.38
N PRO A 624 18.72 -80.22 13.19
CA PRO A 624 18.81 -80.14 14.66
C PRO A 624 20.19 -80.51 15.23
N ARG A 625 21.02 -81.24 14.48
CA ARG A 625 22.40 -81.55 14.88
C ARG A 625 23.32 -80.33 14.94
N TYR A 626 22.89 -79.19 14.39
CA TYR A 626 23.67 -77.96 14.31
C TYR A 626 23.31 -76.93 15.39
N PHE A 627 22.32 -77.25 16.24
CA PHE A 627 21.82 -76.34 17.26
C PHE A 627 21.95 -76.95 18.67
N PHE A 628 22.45 -76.14 19.60
CA PHE A 628 22.49 -76.49 21.01
C PHE A 628 22.08 -75.32 21.92
N ALA A 629 21.15 -75.59 22.85
CA ALA A 629 20.76 -74.64 23.89
C ALA A 629 21.55 -74.93 25.19
N GLY A 630 22.54 -74.09 25.49
CA GLY A 630 23.40 -74.18 26.67
C GLY A 630 24.52 -73.13 26.66
N THR A 631 25.34 -73.11 27.72
CA THR A 631 26.39 -72.09 27.92
C THR A 631 27.60 -72.23 26.99
N SER A 632 27.72 -73.36 26.28
CA SER A 632 28.78 -73.67 25.32
C SER A 632 28.35 -74.86 24.45
N ALA A 633 28.94 -75.01 23.25
CA ALA A 633 28.73 -76.17 22.39
C ALA A 633 28.89 -77.50 23.16
N HIS A 634 28.01 -78.48 22.88
CA HIS A 634 28.03 -79.81 23.47
C HIS A 634 28.92 -80.77 22.66
N ASP A 635 28.88 -80.69 21.33
CA ASP A 635 29.76 -81.42 20.42
C ASP A 635 30.16 -80.59 19.19
N ALA A 636 30.93 -81.21 18.30
CA ALA A 636 31.57 -80.50 17.21
C ALA A 636 30.67 -80.12 16.03
N ASN A 637 29.40 -80.51 16.07
CA ASN A 637 28.41 -80.11 15.08
C ASN A 637 27.61 -78.89 15.54
N ASP A 638 27.67 -78.49 16.81
CA ASP A 638 26.89 -77.36 17.32
C ASP A 638 27.41 -76.02 16.80
N HIS A 639 26.92 -75.62 15.62
CA HIS A 639 27.31 -74.38 14.96
C HIS A 639 26.49 -73.19 15.45
N ILE A 640 25.27 -73.39 15.94
CA ILE A 640 24.44 -72.36 16.56
C ILE A 640 24.27 -72.73 18.03
N VAL A 641 24.75 -71.87 18.92
CA VAL A 641 24.73 -72.09 20.38
C VAL A 641 23.99 -70.95 21.05
N TYR A 642 23.01 -71.26 21.89
CA TYR A 642 22.23 -70.26 22.62
C TYR A 642 22.32 -70.47 24.13
N ASP A 643 22.87 -69.48 24.84
CA ASP A 643 22.90 -69.46 26.30
C ASP A 643 21.58 -68.86 26.83
N ASN A 644 20.71 -69.72 27.34
CA ASN A 644 19.41 -69.32 27.87
C ASN A 644 19.48 -68.58 29.23
N VAL A 645 20.65 -68.54 29.88
CA VAL A 645 20.86 -67.80 31.14
C VAL A 645 21.20 -66.35 30.82
N THR A 646 22.10 -66.13 29.85
CA THR A 646 22.54 -64.78 29.46
C THR A 646 21.64 -64.17 28.37
N GLY A 647 21.09 -65.00 27.49
CA GLY A 647 20.37 -64.62 26.28
C GLY A 647 21.28 -64.52 25.04
N GLU A 648 22.55 -64.90 25.15
CA GLU A 648 23.52 -64.73 24.07
C GLU A 648 23.41 -65.86 23.02
N LEU A 649 23.31 -65.47 21.75
CA LEU A 649 23.26 -66.36 20.59
C LEU A 649 24.60 -66.29 19.86
N PHE A 650 25.23 -67.45 19.63
CA PHE A 650 26.55 -67.57 19.03
C PHE A 650 26.53 -68.43 17.77
N TYR A 651 27.42 -68.09 16.85
CA TYR A 651 27.82 -68.93 15.73
C TYR A 651 29.24 -69.46 15.94
N ASP A 652 29.40 -70.78 15.95
CA ASP A 652 30.70 -71.45 15.96
C ASP A 652 31.05 -71.94 14.55
N SER A 653 32.03 -71.27 13.94
CA SER A 653 32.49 -71.58 12.58
C SER A 653 33.28 -72.88 12.44
N ASN A 654 33.79 -73.48 13.53
CA ASN A 654 34.67 -74.65 13.48
C ASN A 654 34.28 -75.78 14.45
N GLY A 655 33.26 -75.56 15.28
CA GLY A 655 32.66 -76.53 16.18
C GLY A 655 33.64 -77.09 17.22
N ASN A 656 34.74 -76.43 17.60
CA ASN A 656 35.74 -77.09 18.47
C ASN A 656 36.43 -76.25 19.56
N VAL A 657 36.04 -74.98 19.80
CA VAL A 657 36.61 -74.08 20.87
C VAL A 657 38.14 -73.86 20.78
N ALA A 658 38.80 -72.74 21.06
CA ALA A 658 38.48 -71.34 21.29
C ALA A 658 38.94 -70.50 20.07
N GLY A 659 38.25 -69.41 19.77
CA GLY A 659 38.59 -68.47 18.69
C GLY A 659 37.80 -68.62 17.38
N GLY A 660 36.86 -69.58 17.29
CA GLY A 660 35.93 -69.76 16.16
C GLY A 660 34.49 -69.32 16.42
N VAL A 661 34.20 -68.85 17.65
CA VAL A 661 32.87 -68.47 18.14
C VAL A 661 32.68 -66.96 18.00
N THR A 662 31.63 -66.53 17.32
CA THR A 662 31.23 -65.12 17.21
C THR A 662 29.80 -64.97 17.70
N GLN A 663 29.56 -63.97 18.55
CA GLN A 663 28.21 -63.65 18.98
C GLN A 663 27.42 -63.03 17.82
N LEU A 664 26.24 -63.56 17.56
CA LEU A 664 25.28 -63.01 16.58
C LEU A 664 24.43 -61.94 17.24
N ALA A 665 23.81 -62.28 18.38
CA ALA A 665 22.88 -61.40 19.06
C ALA A 665 22.76 -61.69 20.56
N THR A 666 22.06 -60.81 21.26
CA THR A 666 21.54 -61.00 22.62
C THR A 666 20.02 -60.89 22.60
N LEU A 667 19.32 -61.94 23.02
CA LEU A 667 17.87 -61.94 23.19
C LEU A 667 17.54 -61.52 24.63
N THR A 668 16.97 -60.33 24.81
CA THR A 668 16.78 -59.75 26.15
C THR A 668 15.66 -60.40 26.95
N ASN A 669 14.66 -60.97 26.26
CA ASN A 669 13.54 -61.69 26.85
C ASN A 669 13.85 -63.18 27.15
N ARG A 670 15.03 -63.66 26.71
CA ARG A 670 15.55 -65.02 26.97
C ARG A 670 14.54 -66.14 26.71
N PRO A 671 14.00 -66.26 25.48
CA PRO A 671 13.02 -67.29 25.15
C PRO A 671 13.67 -68.68 25.16
N THR A 672 12.83 -69.72 25.10
CA THR A 672 13.31 -71.04 24.70
C THR A 672 13.48 -71.04 23.19
N LEU A 673 14.64 -71.50 22.70
CA LEU A 673 14.89 -71.66 21.27
C LEU A 673 14.99 -73.15 20.89
N LEU A 674 14.54 -73.47 19.68
CA LEU A 674 14.58 -74.77 19.03
C LEU A 674 15.29 -74.65 17.68
N ALA A 675 15.76 -75.79 17.13
CA ALA A 675 16.36 -75.80 15.79
C ALA A 675 15.38 -75.30 14.70
N ASP A 676 14.08 -75.53 14.88
CA ASP A 676 13.02 -75.10 13.95
C ASP A 676 12.86 -73.57 13.90
N ASP A 677 13.39 -72.84 14.89
CA ASP A 677 13.40 -71.37 14.90
C ASP A 677 14.44 -70.80 13.93
N PHE A 678 15.33 -71.63 13.36
CA PHE A 678 16.40 -71.22 12.48
C PHE A 678 16.21 -71.73 11.06
N PHE A 679 16.40 -70.84 10.08
CA PHE A 679 16.33 -71.15 8.67
C PHE A 679 17.53 -70.60 7.93
N VAL A 680 18.27 -71.48 7.25
CA VAL A 680 19.41 -71.14 6.40
C VAL A 680 18.88 -70.59 5.08
N ILE A 681 19.28 -69.38 4.72
CA ILE A 681 18.95 -68.72 3.44
C ILE A 681 20.14 -68.74 2.48
#